data_AF-A0A8D8I771-F1
#
_entry.id   AF-A0A8D8I771-F1
#
_cell.length_a   1.000
_cell.length_b   1.000
_cell.length_c   1.000
_cell.angle_alpha   90.00
_cell.angle_beta   90.00
_cell.angle_gamma   90.00
#
_symmetry.space_group_name_H-M   'P 1'
#
loop_
_entity.id
_entity.type
_entity.pdbx_description
1 polymer ?
#
loop_
_entity_poly.entity_id
_entity_poly.type
_entity_poly.pdbx_seq_one_letter_code
_entity_poly.pdbx_strand_id
1 'polypeptide(L)'
;MKRSRWNAPQESPEAKVQKRAEQLKPYEVPEPIRTLCASNYCRSDGWTPEVDALLAELELIKGGSIPLGLDNYRDRLRLLNQIEDEHLNGVYRECCLEAVGVAPEAEEANDGGFCYRFQLSEDLEIRRDTEVRLTVHQKNCLHIEHSDERCKRPRNFFSGTVESMTGRFVRVRLDLKVRLPEEWMVEKVEFIAERTVFRLEYRALELLKDGFIEKVLFPKEVLGKEEVRITSFEWFQPSVASNQEQAEAIQSIVNGTSYPAPYLLFGPPGTGKTATLVEAIGQICKLKPNSKILAMATSNAAANELTVRLLRILPEQRVLRFFAKSLEKKKNFIDQRVMNVSNLFETPNAAGIHGKILGFQVIVCTLSTAGRLVMYQVPTGHFSHIFIDECGSAKEISCLVPIASFGTGKGEETTSIVLAGDPKQLGPVIQCDFLDKTNHGMSLLERLTDHELYRRDELTGSYDPRVITLLRDNFRSHQALLKFPNQAFYEGQLRVKAAPELTNWAIGWRRLPNYSFPLIFHSVAGEVTREKGSASMANVQEAKRVASYVEDILWNGINGKKITQNSIGIISPYACQVRYLKDLLKSRGRDDIEIGSTEQYQGREKAIMIISTVRSGGSGVGFLNNVKRLNVSVTRAQALMIVVGDADTLERNESWRDFIGFCRKHRAVVGSKK
;
A
#
# COMPACT_ATOMS: atom_id res chain seq x y z
N MET A 1 8.68 -61.99 -15.75
CA MET A 1 8.89 -60.52 -15.72
C MET A 1 7.54 -59.80 -15.88
N LYS A 2 6.98 -59.23 -14.81
CA LYS A 2 5.82 -58.32 -14.87
C LYS A 2 6.34 -56.89 -14.64
N ARG A 3 6.16 -56.01 -15.61
CA ARG A 3 6.49 -54.57 -15.53
C ARG A 3 5.50 -53.89 -14.57
N SER A 4 6.01 -53.32 -13.49
CA SER A 4 5.26 -52.47 -12.55
C SER A 4 4.86 -51.17 -13.24
N ARG A 5 3.55 -50.87 -13.26
CA ARG A 5 3.02 -49.54 -13.62
C ARG A 5 3.46 -48.55 -12.54
N TRP A 6 4.26 -47.57 -12.94
CA TRP A 6 4.52 -46.38 -12.15
C TRP A 6 3.20 -45.60 -12.05
N ASN A 7 2.58 -45.59 -10.87
CA ASN A 7 1.49 -44.67 -10.57
C ASN A 7 2.07 -43.25 -10.58
N ALA A 8 1.61 -42.40 -11.48
CA ALA A 8 1.85 -40.97 -11.40
C ALA A 8 1.37 -40.47 -10.02
N PRO A 9 2.13 -39.60 -9.33
CA PRO A 9 1.68 -39.04 -8.05
C PRO A 9 0.33 -38.35 -8.27
N GLN A 10 -0.68 -38.67 -7.44
CA GLN A 10 -1.92 -37.90 -7.45
C GLN A 10 -1.57 -36.44 -7.12
N GLU A 11 -1.92 -35.52 -8.02
CA GLU A 11 -1.72 -34.08 -7.80
C GLU A 11 -2.43 -33.64 -6.52
N SER A 12 -1.68 -32.99 -5.62
CA SER A 12 -2.27 -32.43 -4.40
C SER A 12 -3.33 -31.39 -4.76
N PRO A 13 -4.37 -31.20 -3.92
CA PRO A 13 -5.34 -30.11 -4.08
C PRO A 13 -4.67 -28.74 -4.26
N GLU A 14 -3.49 -28.56 -3.68
CA GLU A 14 -2.67 -27.35 -3.75
C GLU A 14 -2.02 -27.16 -5.12
N ALA A 15 -1.51 -28.24 -5.73
CA ALA A 15 -1.01 -28.20 -7.11
C ALA A 15 -2.13 -27.84 -8.09
N LYS A 16 -3.37 -28.26 -7.81
CA LYS A 16 -4.56 -27.85 -8.59
C LYS A 16 -4.93 -26.39 -8.39
N VAL A 17 -4.82 -25.84 -7.17
CA VAL A 17 -5.04 -24.41 -6.90
C VAL A 17 -3.94 -23.56 -7.54
N GLN A 18 -2.68 -24.00 -7.49
CA GLN A 18 -1.55 -23.30 -8.11
C GLN A 18 -1.65 -23.30 -9.65
N LYS A 19 -1.95 -24.47 -10.27
CA LYS A 19 -2.29 -24.55 -11.70
C LYS A 19 -3.53 -23.75 -12.09
N ARG A 20 -4.47 -23.51 -11.16
CA ARG A 20 -5.67 -22.68 -11.38
C ARG A 20 -5.46 -21.20 -11.12
N ALA A 21 -4.53 -20.82 -10.25
CA ALA A 21 -4.04 -19.45 -10.15
C ALA A 21 -3.38 -19.04 -11.49
N GLU A 22 -2.72 -20.00 -12.15
CA GLU A 22 -2.25 -19.91 -13.53
C GLU A 22 -3.40 -19.93 -14.58
N GLN A 23 -4.66 -20.20 -14.19
CA GLN A 23 -5.86 -20.11 -15.04
C GLN A 23 -6.58 -18.75 -14.98
N LEU A 24 -6.05 -17.73 -14.29
CA LEU A 24 -6.43 -16.36 -14.64
C LEU A 24 -6.11 -16.19 -16.13
N LYS A 25 -7.13 -15.89 -16.95
CA LYS A 25 -6.95 -15.77 -18.40
C LYS A 25 -5.73 -14.87 -18.68
N PRO A 26 -4.79 -15.31 -19.54
CA PRO A 26 -3.72 -14.43 -19.97
C PRO A 26 -4.35 -13.16 -20.53
N TYR A 27 -3.78 -12.02 -20.14
CA TYR A 27 -4.23 -10.72 -20.58
C TYR A 27 -3.09 -10.03 -21.32
N GLU A 28 -3.32 -9.70 -22.58
CA GLU A 28 -2.38 -8.93 -23.38
C GLU A 28 -2.87 -7.51 -23.51
N VAL A 29 -1.95 -6.56 -23.30
CA VAL A 29 -2.23 -5.15 -23.53
C VAL A 29 -2.38 -4.93 -25.04
N PRO A 30 -3.47 -4.28 -25.51
CA PRO A 30 -3.68 -3.97 -26.92
C PRO A 30 -2.52 -3.22 -27.58
N GLU A 31 -2.25 -3.51 -28.85
CA GLU A 31 -1.15 -2.91 -29.61
C GLU A 31 -1.14 -1.38 -29.60
N PRO A 32 -2.27 -0.66 -29.76
CA PRO A 32 -2.25 0.80 -29.72
C PRO A 32 -1.71 1.38 -28.41
N ILE A 33 -1.99 0.71 -27.27
CA ILE A 33 -1.49 1.13 -25.96
C ILE A 33 0.01 0.84 -25.83
N ARG A 34 0.48 -0.30 -26.35
CA ARG A 34 1.90 -0.64 -26.37
C ARG A 34 2.71 0.37 -27.18
N THR A 35 2.23 0.71 -28.38
CA THR A 35 2.84 1.74 -29.24
C THR A 35 2.90 3.10 -28.53
N LEU A 36 1.82 3.49 -27.85
CA LEU A 36 1.76 4.74 -27.11
C LEU A 36 2.70 4.78 -25.90
N CYS A 37 2.81 3.69 -25.15
CA CYS A 37 3.74 3.60 -24.02
C CYS A 37 5.20 3.63 -24.50
N ALA A 38 5.51 2.91 -25.59
CA ALA A 38 6.85 2.85 -26.17
C ALA A 38 7.34 4.21 -26.71
N SER A 39 6.42 5.08 -27.13
CA SER A 39 6.74 6.43 -27.59
C SER A 39 6.83 7.47 -26.47
N ASN A 40 6.70 7.07 -25.20
CA ASN A 40 6.57 7.98 -24.06
C ASN A 40 5.49 9.05 -24.28
N TYR A 41 4.38 8.68 -24.92
CA TYR A 41 3.25 9.56 -25.23
C TYR A 41 3.63 10.76 -26.11
N CYS A 42 4.80 10.73 -26.77
CA CYS A 42 5.21 11.74 -27.73
C CYS A 42 4.74 11.34 -29.13
N ARG A 43 4.02 12.26 -29.79
CA ARG A 43 3.52 12.03 -31.14
C ARG A 43 4.67 11.73 -32.10
N SER A 44 4.47 10.75 -32.98
CA SER A 44 5.45 10.34 -33.99
C SER A 44 4.78 10.19 -35.35
N ASP A 45 5.55 10.41 -36.42
CA ASP A 45 5.07 10.25 -37.79
C ASP A 45 4.79 8.76 -38.07
N GLY A 46 3.63 8.45 -38.67
CA GLY A 46 3.25 7.09 -39.04
C GLY A 46 2.40 6.32 -38.01
N TRP A 47 1.90 6.98 -36.97
CA TRP A 47 0.89 6.38 -36.09
C TRP A 47 -0.40 6.06 -36.83
N THR A 48 -1.04 4.95 -36.44
CA THR A 48 -2.36 4.62 -36.94
C THR A 48 -3.41 5.57 -36.33
N PRO A 49 -4.56 5.79 -37.00
CA PRO A 49 -5.64 6.62 -36.46
C PRO A 49 -6.09 6.21 -35.06
N GLU A 50 -6.02 4.92 -34.73
CA GLU A 50 -6.36 4.40 -33.40
C GLU A 50 -5.42 4.91 -32.31
N VAL A 51 -4.10 4.99 -32.58
CA VAL A 51 -3.11 5.48 -31.59
C VAL A 51 -3.29 6.99 -31.38
N ASP A 52 -3.52 7.74 -32.45
CA ASP A 52 -3.79 9.19 -32.37
C ASP A 52 -5.08 9.48 -31.58
N ALA A 53 -6.16 8.71 -31.83
CA ALA A 53 -7.42 8.85 -31.11
C ALA A 53 -7.25 8.52 -29.61
N LEU A 54 -6.48 7.49 -29.29
CA LEU A 54 -6.19 7.08 -27.92
C LEU A 54 -5.41 8.17 -27.14
N LEU A 55 -4.38 8.77 -27.76
CA LEU A 55 -3.65 9.87 -27.14
C LEU A 55 -4.56 11.09 -26.91
N ALA A 56 -5.41 11.41 -27.87
CA ALA A 56 -6.38 12.50 -27.74
C ALA A 56 -7.35 12.26 -26.58
N GLU A 57 -7.88 11.04 -26.46
CA GLU A 57 -8.74 10.65 -25.33
C GLU A 57 -7.99 10.80 -23.99
N LEU A 58 -6.75 10.31 -23.90
CA LEU A 58 -5.94 10.38 -22.68
C LEU A 58 -5.63 11.81 -22.26
N GLU A 59 -5.33 12.70 -23.20
CA GLU A 59 -5.12 14.12 -22.90
C GLU A 59 -6.42 14.80 -22.43
N LEU A 60 -7.59 14.42 -22.97
CA LEU A 60 -8.88 14.90 -22.45
C LEU A 60 -9.18 14.40 -21.04
N ILE A 61 -8.85 13.13 -20.72
CA ILE A 61 -8.96 12.57 -19.36
C ILE A 61 -8.07 13.34 -18.40
N LYS A 62 -6.81 13.52 -18.78
CA LYS A 62 -5.78 14.21 -18.00
C LYS A 62 -6.10 15.70 -17.79
N GLY A 63 -6.78 16.31 -18.76
CA GLY A 63 -7.34 17.66 -18.66
C GLY A 63 -8.65 17.75 -17.87
N GLY A 64 -9.22 16.63 -17.42
CA GLY A 64 -10.50 16.58 -16.70
C GLY A 64 -11.73 16.89 -17.58
N SER A 65 -11.58 16.91 -18.89
CA SER A 65 -12.66 17.24 -19.84
C SER A 65 -13.68 16.11 -20.01
N ILE A 66 -13.30 14.87 -19.69
CA ILE A 66 -14.21 13.71 -19.71
C ILE A 66 -14.32 13.13 -18.29
N PRO A 67 -15.33 13.52 -17.50
CA PRO A 67 -15.49 13.03 -16.14
C PRO A 67 -15.78 11.52 -16.13
N LEU A 68 -15.36 10.86 -15.06
CA LEU A 68 -15.70 9.46 -14.81
C LEU A 68 -17.19 9.35 -14.43
N GLY A 69 -17.95 8.54 -15.16
CA GLY A 69 -19.38 8.33 -14.97
C GLY A 69 -19.79 6.89 -15.28
N LEU A 70 -21.08 6.59 -15.14
CA LEU A 70 -21.64 5.24 -15.33
C LEU A 70 -21.22 4.62 -16.67
N ASP A 71 -21.39 5.38 -17.76
CA ASP A 71 -21.24 4.87 -19.14
C ASP A 71 -19.79 4.61 -19.53
N ASN A 72 -18.82 5.27 -18.88
CA ASN A 72 -17.40 5.14 -19.20
C ASN A 72 -16.59 4.47 -18.09
N TYR A 73 -17.23 4.06 -16.99
CA TYR A 73 -16.54 3.62 -15.78
C TYR A 73 -15.59 2.43 -16.02
N ARG A 74 -16.12 1.35 -16.62
CA ARG A 74 -15.35 0.13 -16.86
C ARG A 74 -14.20 0.39 -17.84
N ASP A 75 -14.51 1.08 -18.93
CA ASP A 75 -13.55 1.29 -20.02
C ASP A 75 -12.45 2.27 -19.61
N ARG A 76 -12.79 3.35 -18.87
CA ARG A 76 -11.84 4.29 -18.29
C ARG A 76 -10.87 3.59 -17.34
N LEU A 77 -11.37 2.84 -16.37
CA LEU A 77 -10.51 2.13 -15.42
C LEU A 77 -9.66 1.04 -16.11
N ARG A 78 -10.23 0.34 -17.11
CA ARG A 78 -9.47 -0.64 -17.90
C ARG A 78 -8.31 0.01 -18.63
N LEU A 79 -8.57 1.11 -19.33
CA LEU A 79 -7.58 1.85 -20.11
C LEU A 79 -6.41 2.32 -19.23
N LEU A 80 -6.71 3.01 -18.13
CA LEU A 80 -5.67 3.52 -17.24
C LEU A 80 -4.86 2.39 -16.59
N ASN A 81 -5.50 1.27 -16.26
CA ASN A 81 -4.80 0.10 -15.71
C ASN A 81 -3.96 -0.64 -16.76
N GLN A 82 -4.38 -0.69 -18.03
CA GLN A 82 -3.57 -1.21 -19.14
C GLN A 82 -2.29 -0.40 -19.36
N ILE A 83 -2.39 0.92 -19.25
CA ILE A 83 -1.22 1.81 -19.37
C ILE A 83 -0.23 1.55 -18.24
N GLU A 84 -0.69 1.43 -17.00
CA GLU A 84 0.21 1.13 -15.87
C GLU A 84 0.81 -0.28 -15.96
N ASP A 85 0.04 -1.29 -16.40
CA ASP A 85 0.53 -2.65 -16.65
C ASP A 85 1.65 -2.64 -17.72
N GLU A 86 1.42 -1.95 -18.84
CA GLU A 86 2.41 -1.88 -19.92
C GLU A 86 3.66 -1.09 -19.52
N HIS A 87 3.48 0.01 -18.78
CA HIS A 87 4.61 0.76 -18.21
C HIS A 87 5.46 -0.13 -17.30
N LEU A 88 4.84 -0.90 -16.41
CA LEU A 88 5.54 -1.86 -15.55
C LEU A 88 6.30 -2.91 -16.39
N ASN A 89 5.67 -3.46 -17.45
CA ASN A 89 6.34 -4.38 -18.37
C ASN A 89 7.51 -3.72 -19.12
N GLY A 90 7.41 -2.42 -19.44
CA GLY A 90 8.50 -1.63 -20.01
C GLY A 90 9.70 -1.51 -19.06
N VAL A 91 9.46 -1.10 -17.81
CA VAL A 91 10.50 -1.00 -16.77
C VAL A 91 11.24 -2.33 -16.57
N TYR A 92 10.51 -3.45 -16.54
CA TYR A 92 11.11 -4.77 -16.38
C TYR A 92 11.87 -5.24 -17.64
N ARG A 93 11.44 -4.82 -18.84
CA ARG A 93 12.18 -5.04 -20.09
C ARG A 93 13.52 -4.29 -20.09
N GLU A 94 13.55 -3.05 -19.60
CA GLU A 94 14.79 -2.28 -19.45
C GLU A 94 15.75 -2.91 -18.42
N CYS A 95 15.21 -3.61 -17.42
CA CYS A 95 16.01 -4.36 -16.44
C CYS A 95 16.61 -5.66 -16.99
N CYS A 96 16.29 -6.07 -18.22
CA CYS A 96 16.82 -7.30 -18.82
C CYS A 96 18.32 -7.19 -19.07
N LEU A 97 19.05 -8.24 -18.72
CA LEU A 97 20.51 -8.29 -18.85
C LEU A 97 20.87 -9.18 -20.02
N GLU A 98 21.65 -8.64 -20.96
CA GLU A 98 22.20 -9.39 -22.08
C GLU A 98 23.68 -9.74 -21.82
N ALA A 99 24.10 -10.88 -22.36
CA ALA A 99 25.47 -11.39 -22.33
C ALA A 99 26.10 -11.52 -20.93
N VAL A 100 25.34 -12.04 -19.95
CA VAL A 100 25.77 -12.13 -18.53
C VAL A 100 27.10 -12.87 -18.37
N GLY A 101 27.38 -13.91 -19.18
CA GLY A 101 28.75 -14.43 -19.34
C GLY A 101 29.43 -14.92 -18.06
N VAL A 102 28.65 -15.24 -17.02
CA VAL A 102 29.14 -15.71 -15.71
C VAL A 102 28.53 -17.08 -15.45
N ALA A 103 29.38 -18.04 -15.10
CA ALA A 103 28.95 -19.32 -14.53
C ALA A 103 28.35 -19.05 -13.15
N PRO A 104 27.07 -19.39 -12.92
CA PRO A 104 26.41 -18.97 -11.71
C PRO A 104 26.92 -19.80 -10.51
N GLU A 105 27.31 -19.13 -9.43
CA GLU A 105 27.71 -19.80 -8.18
C GLU A 105 26.49 -20.50 -7.57
N ALA A 106 26.53 -21.84 -7.56
CA ALA A 106 25.45 -22.66 -7.02
C ALA A 106 25.60 -22.87 -5.51
N GLU A 107 24.59 -22.46 -4.75
CA GLU A 107 24.46 -22.76 -3.32
C GLU A 107 23.24 -23.65 -3.10
N GLU A 108 23.43 -24.77 -2.40
CA GLU A 108 22.33 -25.67 -2.03
C GLU A 108 21.48 -25.03 -0.92
N ALA A 109 20.16 -25.07 -1.06
CA ALA A 109 19.24 -24.67 0.00
C ALA A 109 18.86 -25.82 0.91
N ASN A 110 18.38 -25.44 2.09
CA ASN A 110 17.84 -26.32 3.12
C ASN A 110 16.71 -27.25 2.62
N ASP A 111 16.08 -26.98 1.47
CA ASP A 111 14.99 -27.77 0.88
C ASP A 111 15.40 -28.63 -0.33
N GLY A 112 16.71 -28.76 -0.57
CA GLY A 112 17.31 -29.49 -1.69
C GLY A 112 17.19 -28.79 -3.05
N GLY A 113 16.81 -27.49 -3.08
CA GLY A 113 16.87 -26.65 -4.27
C GLY A 113 18.22 -25.94 -4.44
N PHE A 114 18.44 -25.31 -5.59
CA PHE A 114 19.68 -24.57 -5.88
C PHE A 114 19.44 -23.07 -6.01
N CYS A 115 20.34 -22.29 -5.42
CA CYS A 115 20.39 -20.85 -5.54
C CYS A 115 21.59 -20.45 -6.41
N TYR A 116 21.38 -19.44 -7.24
CA TYR A 116 22.38 -18.97 -8.19
C TYR A 116 22.59 -17.49 -8.02
N ARG A 117 23.86 -17.07 -8.00
CA ARG A 117 24.25 -15.66 -7.95
C ARG A 117 24.64 -15.19 -9.36
N PHE A 118 24.01 -14.10 -9.80
CA PHE A 118 24.32 -13.42 -11.07
C PHE A 118 24.89 -12.03 -10.78
N GLN A 119 25.94 -11.67 -11.50
CA GLN A 119 26.50 -10.32 -11.47
C GLN A 119 25.84 -9.45 -12.56
N LEU A 120 25.44 -8.25 -12.19
CA LEU A 120 24.81 -7.24 -13.03
C LEU A 120 25.88 -6.34 -13.67
N SER A 121 25.63 -5.92 -14.91
CA SER A 121 26.46 -4.92 -15.60
C SER A 121 26.38 -3.54 -14.94
N GLU A 122 25.23 -3.21 -14.35
CA GLU A 122 24.95 -1.95 -13.65
C GLU A 122 24.25 -2.19 -12.30
N ASP A 123 24.25 -1.18 -11.43
CA ASP A 123 23.51 -1.23 -10.18
C ASP A 123 22.00 -1.08 -10.46
N LEU A 124 21.24 -2.19 -10.44
CA LEU A 124 19.79 -2.16 -10.60
C LEU A 124 19.09 -1.86 -9.27
N GLU A 125 18.33 -0.76 -9.21
CA GLU A 125 17.33 -0.53 -8.17
C GLU A 125 15.95 -1.07 -8.59
N ILE A 126 15.78 -2.40 -8.67
CA ILE A 126 14.44 -2.96 -8.71
C ILE A 126 13.82 -2.79 -7.32
N ARG A 127 12.62 -2.20 -7.24
CA ARG A 127 11.89 -2.03 -5.97
C ARG A 127 11.73 -3.41 -5.30
N ARG A 128 12.39 -3.58 -4.15
CA ARG A 128 12.71 -4.84 -3.44
C ARG A 128 11.54 -5.75 -3.01
N ASP A 129 10.29 -5.42 -3.33
CA ASP A 129 9.10 -6.07 -2.76
C ASP A 129 8.29 -6.93 -3.73
N THR A 130 8.78 -7.19 -4.94
CA THR A 130 8.14 -8.13 -5.89
C THR A 130 8.88 -9.47 -5.95
N GLU A 131 8.13 -10.58 -5.95
CA GLU A 131 8.65 -11.85 -6.44
C GLU A 131 8.94 -11.68 -7.93
N VAL A 132 10.17 -11.33 -8.24
CA VAL A 132 10.62 -11.24 -9.63
C VAL A 132 10.82 -12.66 -10.13
N ARG A 133 10.06 -13.04 -11.16
CA ARG A 133 10.35 -14.23 -11.95
C ARG A 133 11.43 -13.90 -12.97
N LEU A 134 12.43 -14.76 -13.08
CA LEU A 134 13.53 -14.60 -14.02
C LEU A 134 13.48 -15.71 -15.06
N THR A 135 13.71 -15.36 -16.32
CA THR A 135 13.99 -16.34 -17.38
C THR A 135 15.46 -16.27 -17.77
N VAL A 136 16.18 -17.39 -17.64
CA VAL A 136 17.59 -17.52 -18.03
C VAL A 136 17.69 -18.14 -19.43
N HIS A 137 18.38 -17.46 -20.35
CA HIS A 137 18.68 -17.95 -21.71
C HIS A 137 20.15 -18.40 -21.80
N GLN A 138 20.48 -19.41 -22.62
CA GLN A 138 21.82 -20.04 -22.70
C GLN A 138 22.60 -19.65 -23.96
N LYS A 139 23.92 -19.42 -23.84
CA LYS A 139 24.83 -19.22 -25.00
C LYS A 139 25.43 -20.56 -25.47
N ASN A 140 25.45 -20.78 -26.79
CA ASN A 140 26.08 -21.90 -27.53
C ASN A 140 25.39 -23.29 -27.44
N CYS A 141 24.45 -23.55 -28.35
CA CYS A 141 24.25 -24.91 -28.90
C CYS A 141 25.15 -25.07 -30.12
N LEU A 142 26.03 -26.08 -30.11
CA LEU A 142 26.83 -26.45 -31.28
C LEU A 142 25.91 -26.76 -32.48
N HIS A 143 26.13 -26.01 -33.56
CA HIS A 143 25.55 -26.25 -34.86
C HIS A 143 26.15 -27.56 -35.41
N ILE A 144 25.30 -28.56 -35.64
CA ILE A 144 25.63 -29.64 -36.58
C ILE A 144 24.55 -29.54 -37.64
N GLU A 145 24.92 -28.97 -38.79
CA GLU A 145 24.12 -29.03 -40.00
C GLU A 145 24.05 -30.47 -40.46
N HIS A 146 22.86 -31.06 -40.36
CA HIS A 146 22.38 -31.88 -41.45
C HIS A 146 20.89 -31.62 -41.61
N SER A 147 20.54 -31.30 -42.85
CA SER A 147 19.23 -30.91 -43.37
C SER A 147 18.08 -31.79 -42.88
N ASP A 148 17.21 -31.24 -42.04
CA ASP A 148 15.80 -31.65 -41.99
C ASP A 148 14.93 -30.51 -41.42
N GLU A 149 14.09 -29.91 -42.26
CA GLU A 149 13.28 -28.71 -42.00
C GLU A 149 12.10 -28.94 -41.02
N ARG A 150 12.17 -29.94 -40.14
CA ARG A 150 11.06 -30.30 -39.23
C ARG A 150 11.42 -30.36 -37.75
N CYS A 151 12.61 -29.90 -37.35
CA CYS A 151 13.01 -29.83 -35.94
C CYS A 151 13.38 -28.40 -35.50
N LYS A 152 12.40 -27.62 -35.02
CA LYS A 152 12.65 -26.45 -34.17
C LYS A 152 13.20 -26.95 -32.82
N ARG A 153 14.53 -26.95 -32.62
CA ARG A 153 15.19 -27.37 -31.36
C ARG A 153 14.77 -26.48 -30.17
N PRO A 154 14.67 -27.02 -28.93
CA PRO A 154 14.25 -26.26 -27.75
C PRO A 154 15.37 -25.37 -27.21
N ARG A 155 15.07 -24.10 -26.93
CA ARG A 155 15.86 -23.27 -26.00
C ARG A 155 15.54 -23.77 -24.58
N ASN A 156 16.56 -24.09 -23.78
CA ASN A 156 16.36 -24.39 -22.37
C ASN A 156 16.14 -23.06 -21.63
N PHE A 157 14.94 -22.84 -21.11
CA PHE A 157 14.60 -21.70 -20.28
C PHE A 157 14.38 -22.17 -18.85
N PHE A 158 14.89 -21.41 -17.89
CA PHE A 158 14.69 -21.70 -16.47
C PHE A 158 13.97 -20.54 -15.81
N SER A 159 12.88 -20.84 -15.12
CA SER A 159 12.20 -19.91 -14.24
C SER A 159 12.77 -19.98 -12.83
N GLY A 160 12.84 -18.84 -12.17
CA GLY A 160 13.23 -18.76 -10.77
C GLY A 160 12.73 -17.49 -10.11
N THR A 161 12.77 -17.48 -8.78
CA THR A 161 12.37 -16.33 -7.95
C THR A 161 13.60 -15.64 -7.40
N VAL A 162 13.66 -14.31 -7.48
CA VAL A 162 14.71 -13.52 -6.82
C VAL A 162 14.60 -13.63 -5.30
N GLU A 163 15.66 -14.08 -4.63
CA GLU A 163 15.73 -14.12 -3.16
C GLU A 163 16.29 -12.82 -2.56
N SER A 164 17.29 -12.23 -3.20
CA SER A 164 17.93 -11.01 -2.73
C SER A 164 18.67 -10.29 -3.85
N MET A 165 18.78 -8.98 -3.74
CA MET A 165 19.63 -8.14 -4.59
C MET A 165 20.55 -7.29 -3.72
N THR A 166 21.84 -7.28 -4.00
CA THR A 166 22.85 -6.51 -3.26
C THR A 166 23.83 -5.86 -4.23
N GLY A 167 23.76 -4.53 -4.38
CA GLY A 167 24.56 -3.79 -5.37
C GLY A 167 24.34 -4.38 -6.76
N ARG A 168 25.42 -4.91 -7.34
CA ARG A 168 25.43 -5.58 -8.66
C ARG A 168 25.21 -7.08 -8.61
N PHE A 169 24.61 -7.63 -7.56
CA PHE A 169 24.37 -9.07 -7.48
C PHE A 169 22.90 -9.39 -7.28
N VAL A 170 22.42 -10.39 -8.03
CA VAL A 170 21.07 -10.95 -7.90
C VAL A 170 21.20 -12.41 -7.52
N ARG A 171 20.58 -12.79 -6.41
CA ARG A 171 20.45 -14.18 -5.99
C ARG A 171 19.09 -14.70 -6.40
N VAL A 172 19.07 -15.83 -7.10
CA VAL A 172 17.86 -16.42 -7.68
C VAL A 172 17.73 -17.85 -7.22
N ARG A 173 16.54 -18.20 -6.75
CA ARG A 173 16.13 -19.58 -6.51
C ARG A 173 15.49 -20.10 -7.80
N LEU A 174 16.10 -21.06 -8.47
CA LEU A 174 15.44 -21.68 -9.63
C LEU A 174 14.32 -22.62 -9.16
N ASP A 175 13.26 -22.71 -9.96
CA ASP A 175 12.16 -23.64 -9.70
C ASP A 175 12.61 -25.10 -9.88
N LEU A 176 13.68 -25.32 -10.65
CA LEU A 176 14.32 -26.62 -10.79
C LEU A 176 15.16 -26.98 -9.56
N LYS A 177 14.97 -28.20 -9.08
CA LYS A 177 15.80 -28.83 -8.04
C LYS A 177 17.03 -29.56 -8.59
N VAL A 178 17.50 -29.15 -9.77
CA VAL A 178 18.68 -29.74 -10.42
C VAL A 178 19.78 -28.69 -10.47
N ARG A 179 21.01 -29.09 -10.15
CA ARG A 179 22.18 -28.21 -10.25
C ARG A 179 22.45 -27.95 -11.74
N LEU A 180 22.57 -26.69 -12.12
CA LEU A 180 23.02 -26.30 -13.44
C LEU A 180 24.50 -26.72 -13.58
N PRO A 181 24.91 -27.26 -14.74
CA PRO A 181 26.31 -27.57 -15.02
C PRO A 181 27.21 -26.33 -14.85
N GLU A 182 28.42 -26.52 -14.31
CA GLU A 182 29.33 -25.42 -13.96
C GLU A 182 29.89 -24.70 -15.19
N GLU A 183 29.90 -25.38 -16.34
CA GLU A 183 30.28 -24.85 -17.65
C GLU A 183 29.19 -24.00 -18.35
N TRP A 184 28.00 -23.85 -17.74
CA TRP A 184 26.90 -23.13 -18.39
C TRP A 184 27.02 -21.61 -18.26
N MET A 185 27.03 -20.96 -19.42
CA MET A 185 27.08 -19.50 -19.53
C MET A 185 25.69 -18.95 -19.81
N VAL A 186 25.28 -17.99 -18.99
CA VAL A 186 24.02 -17.28 -19.17
C VAL A 186 24.13 -16.23 -20.27
N GLU A 187 23.30 -16.35 -21.30
CA GLU A 187 23.16 -15.41 -22.40
C GLU A 187 22.26 -14.24 -22.04
N LYS A 188 21.14 -14.48 -21.36
CA LYS A 188 20.18 -13.43 -21.03
C LYS A 188 19.46 -13.72 -19.72
N VAL A 189 19.23 -12.69 -18.92
CA VAL A 189 18.35 -12.74 -17.74
C VAL A 189 17.22 -11.75 -17.95
N GLU A 190 16.02 -12.28 -18.14
CA GLU A 190 14.82 -11.46 -18.32
C GLU A 190 14.04 -11.36 -17.02
N PHE A 191 13.73 -10.14 -16.61
CA PHE A 191 12.89 -9.86 -15.45
C PHE A 191 11.43 -9.85 -15.90
N ILE A 192 10.60 -10.70 -15.29
CA ILE A 192 9.17 -10.76 -15.58
C ILE A 192 8.42 -10.10 -14.43
N ALA A 193 7.61 -9.08 -14.79
CA ALA A 193 6.72 -8.43 -13.86
C ALA A 193 5.64 -9.39 -13.36
N GLU A 194 5.36 -9.36 -12.05
CA GLU A 194 4.25 -10.12 -11.47
C GLU A 194 2.92 -9.42 -11.78
N ARG A 195 2.16 -9.97 -12.74
CA ARG A 195 0.91 -9.39 -13.26
C ARG A 195 -0.36 -9.93 -12.61
N THR A 196 -0.27 -10.75 -11.56
CA THR A 196 -1.44 -11.34 -10.89
C THR A 196 -2.44 -10.28 -10.41
N VAL A 197 -1.97 -9.16 -9.86
CA VAL A 197 -2.86 -8.08 -9.39
C VAL A 197 -3.63 -7.45 -10.55
N PHE A 198 -2.95 -7.10 -11.65
CA PHE A 198 -3.58 -6.57 -12.85
C PHE A 198 -4.62 -7.54 -13.43
N ARG A 199 -4.31 -8.84 -13.49
CA ARG A 199 -5.25 -9.87 -13.96
C ARG A 199 -6.50 -9.97 -13.09
N LEU A 200 -6.35 -9.83 -11.77
CA LEU A 200 -7.48 -9.79 -10.83
C LEU A 200 -8.32 -8.53 -11.02
N GLU A 201 -7.68 -7.39 -11.26
CA GLU A 201 -8.33 -6.10 -11.53
C GLU A 201 -9.12 -6.13 -12.84
N TYR A 202 -8.56 -6.67 -13.93
CA TYR A 202 -9.29 -6.84 -15.20
C TYR A 202 -10.51 -7.74 -15.04
N ARG A 203 -10.34 -8.86 -14.32
CA ARG A 203 -11.44 -9.76 -14.01
C ARG A 203 -12.51 -9.09 -13.14
N ALA A 204 -12.13 -8.21 -12.21
CA ALA A 204 -13.09 -7.46 -11.41
C ALA A 204 -14.00 -6.59 -12.30
N LEU A 205 -13.42 -5.92 -13.30
CA LEU A 205 -14.18 -5.12 -14.27
C LEU A 205 -15.15 -5.97 -15.10
N GLU A 206 -14.78 -7.20 -15.47
CA GLU A 206 -15.67 -8.14 -16.16
C GLU A 206 -16.85 -8.61 -15.30
N LEU A 207 -16.68 -8.68 -13.98
CA LEU A 207 -17.71 -9.11 -13.04
C LEU A 207 -18.71 -8.00 -12.67
N LEU A 208 -18.33 -6.73 -12.84
CA LEU A 208 -19.21 -5.62 -12.55
C LEU A 208 -20.40 -5.62 -13.50
N LYS A 209 -21.62 -5.51 -12.96
CA LYS A 209 -22.87 -5.32 -13.72
C LYS A 209 -23.33 -3.86 -13.62
N ASP A 210 -24.08 -3.37 -14.60
CA ASP A 210 -24.46 -1.94 -14.66
C ASP A 210 -25.27 -1.52 -13.43
N GLY A 211 -26.24 -2.34 -13.00
CA GLY A 211 -27.02 -2.09 -11.79
C GLY A 211 -26.16 -2.02 -10.51
N PHE A 212 -25.08 -2.80 -10.43
CA PHE A 212 -24.14 -2.73 -9.31
C PHE A 212 -23.32 -1.44 -9.35
N ILE A 213 -22.84 -1.04 -10.54
CA ILE A 213 -22.09 0.21 -10.72
C ILE A 213 -22.98 1.40 -10.31
N GLU A 214 -24.23 1.43 -10.76
CA GLU A 214 -25.17 2.50 -10.40
C GLU A 214 -25.45 2.56 -8.90
N LYS A 215 -25.81 1.44 -8.29
CA LYS A 215 -26.23 1.42 -6.88
C LYS A 215 -25.08 1.54 -5.87
N VAL A 216 -23.88 1.10 -6.22
CA VAL A 216 -22.74 1.00 -5.28
C VAL A 216 -21.65 2.02 -5.59
N LEU A 217 -21.35 2.26 -6.87
CA LEU A 217 -20.20 3.08 -7.28
C LEU A 217 -20.61 4.52 -7.64
N PHE A 218 -21.88 4.75 -8.00
CA PHE A 218 -22.48 6.07 -8.23
C PHE A 218 -23.87 6.19 -7.55
N PRO A 219 -23.93 5.94 -6.23
CA PRO A 219 -25.20 5.83 -5.52
C PRO A 219 -25.93 7.17 -5.46
N LYS A 220 -27.20 7.18 -5.88
CA LYS A 220 -28.08 8.37 -5.80
C LYS A 220 -28.88 8.43 -4.49
N GLU A 221 -29.19 7.27 -3.93
CA GLU A 221 -30.05 7.11 -2.78
C GLU A 221 -29.67 5.87 -1.97
N VAL A 222 -30.14 5.81 -0.72
CA VAL A 222 -29.92 4.67 0.18
C VAL A 222 -31.24 4.03 0.57
N LEU A 223 -31.28 2.71 0.53
CA LEU A 223 -32.46 1.92 0.87
C LEU A 223 -32.44 1.52 2.35
N GLY A 224 -31.25 1.28 2.89
CA GLY A 224 -31.06 0.60 4.17
C GLY A 224 -31.28 -0.90 4.03
N LYS A 225 -30.58 -1.69 4.85
CA LYS A 225 -30.65 -3.16 4.79
C LYS A 225 -31.64 -3.76 5.79
N GLU A 226 -31.73 -3.16 6.97
CA GLU A 226 -32.50 -3.70 8.09
C GLU A 226 -33.77 -2.88 8.32
N GLU A 227 -34.92 -3.57 8.38
CA GLU A 227 -36.21 -2.95 8.71
C GLU A 227 -36.27 -2.57 10.20
N VAL A 228 -35.70 -3.40 11.08
CA VAL A 228 -35.64 -3.18 12.53
C VAL A 228 -34.25 -2.67 12.91
N ARG A 229 -34.20 -1.45 13.46
CA ARG A 229 -32.94 -0.83 13.85
C ARG A 229 -32.51 -1.24 15.25
N ILE A 230 -31.27 -1.71 15.35
CA ILE A 230 -30.59 -1.93 16.62
C ILE A 230 -30.17 -0.56 17.18
N THR A 231 -30.63 -0.24 18.38
CA THR A 231 -30.42 1.06 19.05
C THR A 231 -29.55 0.97 20.31
N SER A 232 -29.34 -0.22 20.85
CA SER A 232 -28.55 -0.45 22.05
C SER A 232 -27.46 -1.49 21.80
N PHE A 233 -26.25 -1.21 22.27
CA PHE A 233 -25.11 -2.11 22.17
C PHE A 233 -24.54 -2.42 23.55
N GLU A 234 -24.16 -3.67 23.75
CA GLU A 234 -23.25 -4.04 24.83
C GLU A 234 -21.83 -3.94 24.27
N TRP A 235 -21.19 -2.80 24.55
CA TRP A 235 -19.92 -2.40 23.97
C TRP A 235 -18.76 -3.26 24.45
N PHE A 236 -17.90 -3.71 23.53
CA PHE A 236 -16.64 -4.38 23.88
C PHE A 236 -15.58 -3.37 24.33
N GLN A 237 -15.60 -2.17 23.76
CA GLN A 237 -14.64 -1.10 24.05
C GLN A 237 -15.34 0.11 24.71
N PRO A 238 -15.13 0.35 26.03
CA PRO A 238 -15.71 1.50 26.72
C PRO A 238 -15.32 2.86 26.13
N SER A 239 -14.08 2.98 25.63
CA SER A 239 -13.59 4.20 24.97
C SER A 239 -14.40 4.55 23.73
N VAL A 240 -14.85 3.53 22.97
CA VAL A 240 -15.67 3.71 21.78
C VAL A 240 -17.10 4.10 22.16
N ALA A 241 -17.66 3.47 23.19
CA ALA A 241 -18.99 3.80 23.70
C ALA A 241 -19.14 5.27 24.13
N SER A 242 -18.06 5.84 24.69
CA SER A 242 -18.03 7.23 25.14
C SER A 242 -17.85 8.27 24.01
N ASN A 243 -17.57 7.82 22.78
CA ASN A 243 -17.35 8.69 21.64
C ASN A 243 -18.57 8.66 20.71
N GLN A 244 -19.25 9.81 20.60
CA GLN A 244 -20.51 9.93 19.85
C GLN A 244 -20.35 9.55 18.37
N GLU A 245 -19.35 10.11 17.67
CA GLU A 245 -19.17 9.85 16.24
C GLU A 245 -18.79 8.39 15.97
N GLN A 246 -17.99 7.76 16.84
CA GLN A 246 -17.68 6.33 16.69
C GLN A 246 -18.92 5.47 16.94
N ALA A 247 -19.71 5.78 17.98
CA ALA A 247 -20.93 5.04 18.32
C ALA A 247 -21.99 5.15 17.21
N GLU A 248 -22.20 6.35 16.66
CA GLU A 248 -23.10 6.60 15.53
C GLU A 248 -22.64 5.82 14.28
N ALA A 249 -21.34 5.83 13.98
CA ALA A 249 -20.82 5.07 12.86
C ALA A 249 -21.06 3.57 13.00
N ILE A 250 -20.86 3.02 14.21
CA ILE A 250 -21.09 1.60 14.49
C ILE A 250 -22.58 1.26 14.36
N GLN A 251 -23.47 2.15 14.84
CA GLN A 251 -24.90 1.96 14.68
C GLN A 251 -25.32 1.92 13.21
N SER A 252 -24.81 2.84 12.39
CA SER A 252 -25.08 2.89 10.95
C SER A 252 -24.53 1.67 10.22
N ILE A 253 -23.30 1.25 10.53
CA ILE A 253 -22.65 0.07 9.94
C ILE A 253 -23.43 -1.21 10.29
N VAL A 254 -23.76 -1.43 11.56
CA VAL A 254 -24.47 -2.64 12.02
C VAL A 254 -25.87 -2.72 11.40
N ASN A 255 -26.58 -1.59 11.30
CA ASN A 255 -27.91 -1.52 10.70
C ASN A 255 -27.89 -1.46 9.17
N GLY A 256 -26.71 -1.37 8.54
CA GLY A 256 -26.57 -1.27 7.08
C GLY A 256 -27.34 -0.10 6.49
N THR A 257 -27.30 1.07 7.13
CA THR A 257 -28.11 2.25 6.74
C THR A 257 -27.76 2.79 5.36
N SER A 258 -26.51 2.64 4.92
CA SER A 258 -26.05 3.10 3.61
C SER A 258 -26.45 2.17 2.47
N TYR A 259 -26.86 0.95 2.78
CA TYR A 259 -27.04 -0.11 1.78
C TYR A 259 -28.01 0.31 0.66
N PRO A 260 -27.72 -0.01 -0.63
CA PRO A 260 -26.57 -0.76 -1.16
C PRO A 260 -25.27 0.05 -1.31
N ALA A 261 -25.31 1.36 -1.06
CA ALA A 261 -24.14 2.21 -1.13
C ALA A 261 -23.10 1.85 -0.04
N PRO A 262 -21.79 2.03 -0.30
CA PRO A 262 -20.76 1.85 0.70
C PRO A 262 -20.90 2.82 1.88
N TYR A 263 -20.74 2.34 3.10
CA TYR A 263 -20.62 3.21 4.27
C TYR A 263 -19.18 3.75 4.34
N LEU A 264 -19.01 5.07 4.45
CA LEU A 264 -17.69 5.69 4.54
C LEU A 264 -17.35 6.07 5.98
N LEU A 265 -16.30 5.46 6.52
CA LEU A 265 -15.71 5.88 7.79
C LEU A 265 -14.51 6.79 7.51
N PHE A 266 -14.77 8.10 7.48
CA PHE A 266 -13.73 9.11 7.31
C PHE A 266 -13.04 9.32 8.66
N GLY A 267 -11.86 8.73 8.83
CA GLY A 267 -11.07 8.93 10.03
C GLY A 267 -9.70 9.53 9.75
N PRO A 268 -9.50 10.80 10.10
CA PRO A 268 -8.19 11.43 10.17
C PRO A 268 -7.16 10.67 11.04
N PRO A 269 -5.88 11.04 11.03
CA PRO A 269 -4.85 10.37 11.81
C PRO A 269 -5.18 10.40 13.30
N GLY A 270 -5.00 9.27 13.98
CA GLY A 270 -5.17 9.18 15.44
C GLY A 270 -6.61 9.26 15.94
N THR A 271 -7.63 9.16 15.08
CA THR A 271 -9.05 9.30 15.49
C THR A 271 -9.75 8.00 15.86
N GLY A 272 -9.01 6.89 15.91
CA GLY A 272 -9.53 5.60 16.35
C GLY A 272 -10.24 4.77 15.29
N LYS A 273 -10.06 5.05 13.98
CA LYS A 273 -10.60 4.25 12.85
C LYS A 273 -10.63 2.74 13.11
N THR A 274 -9.47 2.14 13.35
CA THR A 274 -9.35 0.69 13.53
C THR A 274 -10.10 0.22 14.78
N ALA A 275 -10.18 1.03 15.85
CA ALA A 275 -10.98 0.68 17.03
C ALA A 275 -12.48 0.67 16.71
N THR A 276 -12.96 1.65 15.92
CA THR A 276 -14.34 1.69 15.42
C THR A 276 -14.68 0.50 14.53
N LEU A 277 -13.78 0.13 13.61
CA LEU A 277 -13.96 -1.04 12.75
C LEU A 277 -14.01 -2.35 13.55
N VAL A 278 -13.10 -2.52 14.52
CA VAL A 278 -13.07 -3.69 15.39
C VAL A 278 -14.36 -3.81 16.19
N GLU A 279 -14.85 -2.70 16.76
CA GLU A 279 -16.13 -2.69 17.48
C GLU A 279 -17.28 -3.07 16.55
N ALA A 280 -17.38 -2.44 15.37
CA ALA A 280 -18.44 -2.74 14.40
C ALA A 280 -18.44 -4.22 13.98
N ILE A 281 -17.28 -4.78 13.66
CA ILE A 281 -17.12 -6.20 13.32
C ILE A 281 -17.55 -7.09 14.50
N GLY A 282 -17.12 -6.76 15.72
CA GLY A 282 -17.52 -7.47 16.94
C GLY A 282 -19.03 -7.46 17.17
N GLN A 283 -19.66 -6.29 17.03
CA GLN A 283 -21.10 -6.13 17.17
C GLN A 283 -21.87 -6.91 16.10
N ILE A 284 -21.43 -6.88 14.84
CA ILE A 284 -22.01 -7.70 13.76
C ILE A 284 -21.89 -9.19 14.10
N CYS A 285 -20.70 -9.66 14.51
CA CYS A 285 -20.49 -11.06 14.86
C CYS A 285 -21.36 -11.55 16.03
N LYS A 286 -21.66 -10.66 16.98
CA LYS A 286 -22.50 -10.92 18.15
C LYS A 286 -23.99 -10.90 17.82
N LEU A 287 -24.44 -9.86 17.12
CA LEU A 287 -25.86 -9.59 16.85
C LEU A 287 -26.39 -10.34 15.62
N LYS A 288 -25.50 -10.70 14.69
CA LYS A 288 -25.80 -11.45 13.47
C LYS A 288 -24.90 -12.69 13.36
N PRO A 289 -25.13 -13.76 14.15
CA PRO A 289 -24.21 -14.90 14.23
C PRO A 289 -23.91 -15.60 12.90
N ASN A 290 -24.83 -15.54 11.93
CA ASN A 290 -24.67 -16.10 10.59
C ASN A 290 -23.89 -15.20 9.62
N SER A 291 -23.52 -13.98 10.05
CA SER A 291 -22.75 -13.05 9.21
C SER A 291 -21.40 -13.65 8.85
N LYS A 292 -21.00 -13.50 7.59
CA LYS A 292 -19.63 -13.73 7.12
C LYS A 292 -18.99 -12.40 6.76
N ILE A 293 -17.79 -12.15 7.27
CA ILE A 293 -17.11 -10.84 7.18
C ILE A 293 -15.76 -11.03 6.51
N LEU A 294 -15.53 -10.27 5.44
CA LEU A 294 -14.20 -10.11 4.84
C LEU A 294 -13.65 -8.75 5.25
N ALA A 295 -12.63 -8.75 6.12
CA ALA A 295 -11.96 -7.55 6.59
C ALA A 295 -10.58 -7.42 5.94
N MET A 296 -10.35 -6.31 5.26
CA MET A 296 -9.15 -6.09 4.47
C MET A 296 -8.42 -4.83 4.89
N ALA A 297 -7.11 -4.82 4.65
CA ALA A 297 -6.31 -3.60 4.70
C ALA A 297 -5.35 -3.55 3.50
N THR A 298 -4.79 -2.37 3.23
CA THR A 298 -3.86 -2.18 2.11
C THR A 298 -2.45 -2.73 2.39
N SER A 299 -2.09 -2.91 3.66
CA SER A 299 -0.80 -3.46 4.08
C SER A 299 -0.94 -4.64 5.05
N ASN A 300 0.07 -5.50 5.10
CA ASN A 300 0.11 -6.59 6.06
C ASN A 300 0.17 -6.09 7.51
N ALA A 301 0.85 -4.96 7.76
CA ALA A 301 0.92 -4.38 9.10
C ALA A 301 -0.47 -3.96 9.61
N ALA A 302 -1.25 -3.27 8.78
CA ALA A 302 -2.62 -2.89 9.13
C ALA A 302 -3.54 -4.11 9.31
N ALA A 303 -3.44 -5.11 8.43
CA ALA A 303 -4.21 -6.36 8.56
C ALA A 303 -3.85 -7.15 9.84
N ASN A 304 -2.57 -7.14 10.23
CA ASN A 304 -2.12 -7.77 11.47
C ASN A 304 -2.64 -7.01 12.70
N GLU A 305 -2.57 -5.68 12.70
CA GLU A 305 -3.10 -4.85 13.79
C GLU A 305 -4.61 -5.07 13.97
N LEU A 306 -5.36 -5.12 12.86
CA LEU A 306 -6.79 -5.43 12.88
C LEU A 306 -7.03 -6.81 13.50
N THR A 307 -6.25 -7.82 13.12
CA THR A 307 -6.34 -9.18 13.67
C THR A 307 -6.07 -9.18 15.18
N VAL A 308 -4.96 -8.57 15.63
CA VAL A 308 -4.61 -8.50 17.06
C VAL A 308 -5.74 -7.89 17.88
N ARG A 309 -6.40 -6.85 17.38
CA ARG A 309 -7.51 -6.19 18.10
C ARG A 309 -8.79 -7.04 18.08
N LEU A 310 -9.11 -7.68 16.96
CA LEU A 310 -10.25 -8.60 16.87
C LEU A 310 -10.11 -9.77 17.84
N LEU A 311 -8.91 -10.34 18.00
CA LEU A 311 -8.65 -11.43 18.94
C LEU A 311 -8.82 -11.05 20.42
N ARG A 312 -8.93 -9.76 20.74
CA ARG A 312 -9.26 -9.32 22.11
C ARG A 312 -10.75 -9.45 22.44
N ILE A 313 -11.60 -9.50 21.42
CA ILE A 313 -13.06 -9.44 21.57
C ILE A 313 -13.77 -10.63 20.89
N LEU A 314 -13.10 -11.36 20.01
CA LEU A 314 -13.61 -12.54 19.31
C LEU A 314 -12.75 -13.77 19.64
N PRO A 315 -13.39 -14.96 19.76
CA PRO A 315 -12.67 -16.23 19.86
C PRO A 315 -11.79 -16.50 18.62
N GLU A 316 -10.59 -17.06 18.85
CA GLU A 316 -9.63 -17.39 17.80
C GLU A 316 -10.22 -18.26 16.68
N GLN A 317 -11.12 -19.19 17.01
CA GLN A 317 -11.73 -20.13 16.05
C GLN A 317 -12.63 -19.44 15.02
N ARG A 318 -13.05 -18.20 15.28
CA ARG A 318 -13.90 -17.42 14.36
C ARG A 318 -13.09 -16.59 13.37
N VAL A 319 -11.80 -16.36 13.63
CA VAL A 319 -10.96 -15.43 12.90
C VAL A 319 -9.90 -16.19 12.10
N LEU A 320 -9.75 -15.87 10.82
CA LEU A 320 -8.64 -16.35 9.99
C LEU A 320 -7.82 -15.17 9.48
N ARG A 321 -6.52 -15.15 9.79
CA ARG A 321 -5.56 -14.28 9.11
C ARG A 321 -5.04 -14.95 7.84
N PHE A 322 -5.46 -14.46 6.68
CA PHE A 322 -5.08 -15.04 5.38
C PHE A 322 -3.93 -14.25 4.71
N PHE A 323 -2.74 -14.83 4.72
CA PHE A 323 -1.51 -14.32 4.12
C PHE A 323 -1.24 -14.89 2.73
N ALA A 324 -0.49 -14.13 1.92
CA ALA A 324 0.16 -14.65 0.73
C ALA A 324 1.32 -15.60 1.11
N LYS A 325 1.54 -16.62 0.27
CA LYS A 325 2.61 -17.62 0.45
C LYS A 325 4.02 -17.00 0.53
N SER A 326 4.25 -15.89 -0.18
CA SER A 326 5.53 -15.17 -0.16
C SER A 326 5.96 -14.71 1.24
N LEU A 327 5.03 -14.60 2.19
CA LEU A 327 5.32 -14.26 3.59
C LEU A 327 5.79 -15.43 4.44
N GLU A 328 5.85 -16.66 3.91
CA GLU A 328 6.40 -17.82 4.61
C GLU A 328 7.84 -17.58 5.08
N LYS A 329 8.64 -16.83 4.31
CA LYS A 329 10.03 -16.47 4.67
C LYS A 329 10.12 -15.48 5.84
N LYS A 330 9.02 -14.78 6.16
CA LYS A 330 8.96 -13.72 7.19
C LYS A 330 8.14 -14.15 8.42
N LYS A 331 7.77 -15.43 8.57
CA LYS A 331 6.95 -15.94 9.69
C LYS A 331 7.47 -15.55 11.07
N ASN A 332 8.78 -15.59 11.27
CA ASN A 332 9.43 -15.28 12.56
C ASN A 332 9.25 -13.80 13.00
N PHE A 333 8.82 -12.92 12.10
CA PHE A 333 8.58 -11.50 12.39
C PHE A 333 7.10 -11.17 12.59
N ILE A 334 6.21 -12.17 12.55
CA ILE A 334 4.76 -11.99 12.73
C ILE A 334 4.42 -12.29 14.20
N ASP A 335 3.56 -11.44 14.80
CA ASP A 335 3.06 -11.65 16.16
C ASP A 335 2.48 -13.07 16.32
N GLN A 336 2.89 -13.78 17.38
CA GLN A 336 2.52 -15.18 17.58
C GLN A 336 1.00 -15.40 17.63
N ARG A 337 0.23 -14.46 18.18
CA ARG A 337 -1.24 -14.55 18.23
C ARG A 337 -1.83 -14.49 16.83
N VAL A 338 -1.27 -13.63 15.97
CA VAL A 338 -1.65 -13.52 14.57
C VAL A 338 -1.26 -14.80 13.81
N MET A 339 -0.07 -15.33 14.08
CA MET A 339 0.37 -16.60 13.49
C MET A 339 -0.58 -17.74 13.82
N ASN A 340 -0.97 -17.92 15.10
CA ASN A 340 -1.83 -19.02 15.54
C ASN A 340 -3.18 -19.10 14.81
N VAL A 341 -3.71 -17.96 14.36
CA VAL A 341 -4.98 -17.88 13.60
C VAL A 341 -4.77 -17.74 12.09
N SER A 342 -3.55 -17.97 11.60
CA SER A 342 -3.20 -17.73 10.21
C SER A 342 -3.12 -18.99 9.36
N ASN A 343 -3.14 -18.79 8.04
CA ASN A 343 -2.86 -19.86 7.09
C ASN A 343 -1.37 -20.24 6.95
N LEU A 344 -0.49 -19.67 7.78
CA LEU A 344 0.94 -19.96 7.80
C LEU A 344 1.36 -20.83 8.99
N PHE A 345 0.46 -21.05 9.96
CA PHE A 345 0.68 -21.89 11.13
C PHE A 345 0.34 -23.36 10.82
N GLU A 346 1.19 -24.27 11.33
CA GLU A 346 1.29 -25.71 11.02
C GLU A 346 0.21 -26.34 10.09
N THR A 347 0.58 -26.59 8.83
CA THR A 347 0.40 -27.91 8.19
C THR A 347 1.45 -28.15 7.08
N PRO A 348 1.98 -29.40 6.94
CA PRO A 348 2.76 -29.85 5.78
C PRO A 348 1.97 -29.93 4.44
N ASN A 349 0.70 -29.53 4.44
CA ASN A 349 -0.21 -29.53 3.29
C ASN A 349 -1.14 -28.30 3.40
N ALA A 350 -0.98 -27.30 2.54
CA ALA A 350 -1.88 -26.16 2.42
C ALA A 350 -3.34 -26.55 2.02
N ALA A 351 -3.60 -27.81 1.73
CA ALA A 351 -4.91 -28.41 1.44
C ALA A 351 -5.86 -28.37 2.65
N GLY A 352 -5.33 -28.29 3.88
CA GLY A 352 -6.15 -28.28 5.11
C GLY A 352 -7.03 -27.03 5.28
N ILE A 353 -6.59 -25.89 4.75
CA ILE A 353 -7.32 -24.61 4.89
C ILE A 353 -8.36 -24.43 3.79
N HIS A 354 -8.12 -24.98 2.60
CA HIS A 354 -9.05 -24.90 1.48
C HIS A 354 -10.45 -25.45 1.83
N GLY A 355 -10.52 -26.50 2.67
CA GLY A 355 -11.80 -27.04 3.15
C GLY A 355 -12.40 -26.31 4.36
N LYS A 356 -11.61 -25.47 5.05
CA LYS A 356 -12.02 -24.80 6.29
C LYS A 356 -12.28 -23.30 6.13
N ILE A 357 -11.87 -22.69 5.02
CA ILE A 357 -11.94 -21.24 4.81
C ILE A 357 -13.37 -20.69 4.96
N LEU A 358 -14.37 -21.43 4.45
CA LEU A 358 -15.79 -21.09 4.54
C LEU A 358 -16.34 -21.19 5.98
N GLY A 359 -15.65 -21.90 6.86
CA GLY A 359 -16.04 -22.11 8.26
C GLY A 359 -15.84 -20.87 9.13
N PHE A 360 -14.83 -20.04 8.83
CA PHE A 360 -14.52 -18.85 9.60
C PHE A 360 -15.63 -17.79 9.49
N GLN A 361 -15.86 -17.03 10.56
CA GLN A 361 -16.82 -15.94 10.57
C GLN A 361 -16.19 -14.65 10.03
N VAL A 362 -14.91 -14.41 10.38
CA VAL A 362 -14.13 -13.26 9.96
C VAL A 362 -12.85 -13.71 9.27
N ILE A 363 -12.63 -13.25 8.04
CA ILE A 363 -11.38 -13.45 7.32
C ILE A 363 -10.68 -12.10 7.20
N VAL A 364 -9.45 -12.03 7.70
CA VAL A 364 -8.59 -10.84 7.65
C VAL A 364 -7.46 -11.04 6.65
N CYS A 365 -7.38 -10.20 5.61
CA CYS A 365 -6.33 -10.29 4.60
C CYS A 365 -5.89 -8.94 4.04
N THR A 366 -4.86 -8.91 3.18
CA THR A 366 -4.60 -7.70 2.38
C THR A 366 -5.54 -7.64 1.19
N LEU A 367 -5.76 -6.45 0.64
CA LEU A 367 -6.57 -6.26 -0.56
C LEU A 367 -6.07 -7.11 -1.75
N SER A 368 -4.75 -7.14 -1.96
CA SER A 368 -4.11 -7.98 -2.98
C SER A 368 -4.30 -9.48 -2.74
N THR A 369 -4.32 -9.92 -1.48
CA THR A 369 -4.51 -11.34 -1.13
C THR A 369 -5.99 -11.74 -1.25
N ALA A 370 -6.92 -10.80 -1.07
CA ALA A 370 -8.36 -11.08 -1.18
C ALA A 370 -8.75 -11.65 -2.54
N GLY A 371 -8.13 -11.19 -3.64
CA GLY A 371 -8.35 -11.76 -4.96
C GLY A 371 -7.97 -13.24 -5.07
N ARG A 372 -7.03 -13.73 -4.24
CA ARG A 372 -6.71 -15.16 -4.17
C ARG A 372 -7.84 -15.97 -3.56
N LEU A 373 -8.69 -15.41 -2.69
CA LEU A 373 -9.86 -16.13 -2.13
C LEU A 373 -10.79 -16.64 -3.24
N VAL A 374 -10.81 -15.97 -4.40
CA VAL A 374 -11.58 -16.45 -5.54
C VAL A 374 -11.01 -17.75 -6.11
N MET A 375 -9.69 -17.92 -6.06
CA MET A 375 -9.01 -19.16 -6.45
C MET A 375 -9.30 -20.31 -5.47
N TYR A 376 -9.66 -19.99 -4.23
CA TYR A 376 -10.11 -20.94 -3.21
C TYR A 376 -11.61 -21.26 -3.30
N GLN A 377 -12.27 -20.90 -4.40
CA GLN A 377 -13.68 -21.19 -4.68
C GLN A 377 -14.65 -20.65 -3.62
N VAL A 378 -14.28 -19.56 -2.94
CA VAL A 378 -15.25 -18.84 -2.09
C VAL A 378 -16.38 -18.33 -2.99
N PRO A 379 -17.64 -18.71 -2.72
CA PRO A 379 -18.75 -18.39 -3.62
C PRO A 379 -19.06 -16.89 -3.62
N THR A 380 -19.64 -16.42 -4.72
CA THR A 380 -20.19 -15.06 -4.80
C THR A 380 -21.31 -14.91 -3.75
N GLY A 381 -21.37 -13.75 -3.10
CA GLY A 381 -22.33 -13.50 -2.01
C GLY A 381 -22.04 -14.26 -0.72
N HIS A 382 -20.86 -14.90 -0.59
CA HIS A 382 -20.47 -15.58 0.66
C HIS A 382 -20.38 -14.61 1.83
N PHE A 383 -19.83 -13.42 1.61
CA PHE A 383 -19.63 -12.42 2.64
C PHE A 383 -20.85 -11.51 2.75
N SER A 384 -21.47 -11.48 3.93
CA SER A 384 -22.53 -10.52 4.25
C SER A 384 -22.00 -9.08 4.40
N HIS A 385 -20.71 -8.93 4.75
CA HIS A 385 -20.06 -7.64 4.96
C HIS A 385 -18.63 -7.66 4.42
N ILE A 386 -18.23 -6.56 3.79
CA ILE A 386 -16.86 -6.29 3.34
C ILE A 386 -16.37 -5.02 4.01
N PHE A 387 -15.23 -5.10 4.68
CA PHE A 387 -14.54 -3.96 5.29
C PHE A 387 -13.20 -3.74 4.59
N ILE A 388 -12.88 -2.50 4.22
CA ILE A 388 -11.58 -2.10 3.68
C ILE A 388 -11.02 -0.97 4.54
N ASP A 389 -10.04 -1.27 5.38
CA ASP A 389 -9.26 -0.29 6.15
C ASP A 389 -8.12 0.30 5.29
N GLU A 390 -7.74 1.55 5.58
CA GLU A 390 -6.81 2.35 4.79
C GLU A 390 -7.18 2.42 3.29
N CYS A 391 -8.47 2.38 2.97
CA CYS A 391 -8.99 2.37 1.59
C CYS A 391 -8.51 3.56 0.75
N GLY A 392 -8.24 4.70 1.40
CA GLY A 392 -7.67 5.89 0.75
C GLY A 392 -6.33 5.66 0.06
N SER A 393 -5.57 4.64 0.45
CA SER A 393 -4.25 4.32 -0.12
C SER A 393 -4.29 3.26 -1.23
N ALA A 394 -5.48 2.79 -1.64
CA ALA A 394 -5.64 1.75 -2.66
C ALA A 394 -6.29 2.31 -3.93
N LYS A 395 -5.81 1.85 -5.10
CA LYS A 395 -6.42 2.20 -6.38
C LYS A 395 -7.88 1.75 -6.35
N GLU A 396 -8.75 2.56 -6.96
CA GLU A 396 -10.17 2.22 -7.05
C GLU A 396 -10.39 0.83 -7.64
N ILE A 397 -9.71 0.50 -8.74
CA ILE A 397 -9.79 -0.81 -9.38
C ILE A 397 -9.30 -1.96 -8.48
N SER A 398 -8.32 -1.73 -7.60
CA SER A 398 -7.87 -2.74 -6.65
C SER A 398 -8.95 -3.02 -5.58
N CYS A 399 -9.69 -1.99 -5.15
CA CYS A 399 -10.84 -2.15 -4.23
C CYS A 399 -11.98 -2.94 -4.88
N LEU A 400 -12.15 -2.83 -6.20
CA LEU A 400 -13.16 -3.57 -6.94
C LEU A 400 -12.92 -5.08 -6.97
N VAL A 401 -11.67 -5.55 -6.81
CA VAL A 401 -11.35 -6.98 -6.84
C VAL A 401 -12.22 -7.80 -5.87
N PRO A 402 -12.20 -7.55 -4.55
CA PRO A 402 -13.09 -8.25 -3.61
C PRO A 402 -14.56 -7.81 -3.75
N ILE A 403 -14.82 -6.54 -4.04
CA ILE A 403 -16.18 -5.99 -4.11
C ILE A 403 -16.98 -6.63 -5.25
N ALA A 404 -16.43 -6.69 -6.45
CA ALA A 404 -17.08 -7.33 -7.59
C ALA A 404 -17.12 -8.86 -7.44
N SER A 405 -16.06 -9.45 -6.87
CA SER A 405 -15.98 -10.91 -6.70
C SER A 405 -16.95 -11.46 -5.65
N PHE A 406 -17.24 -10.71 -4.60
CA PHE A 406 -18.00 -11.21 -3.46
C PHE A 406 -19.24 -10.39 -3.09
N GLY A 407 -19.33 -9.14 -3.57
CA GLY A 407 -20.41 -8.21 -3.22
C GLY A 407 -21.78 -8.54 -3.83
N THR A 408 -21.82 -9.43 -4.83
CA THR A 408 -23.04 -9.86 -5.50
C THR A 408 -23.34 -11.32 -5.22
N GLY A 409 -24.61 -11.66 -4.95
CA GLY A 409 -25.08 -13.03 -4.76
C GLY A 409 -26.29 -13.28 -5.66
N LYS A 410 -26.26 -14.31 -6.51
CA LYS A 410 -27.36 -14.67 -7.43
C LYS A 410 -27.89 -13.53 -8.32
N GLY A 411 -27.08 -12.50 -8.57
CA GLY A 411 -27.45 -11.35 -9.39
C GLY A 411 -27.97 -10.14 -8.63
N GLU A 412 -28.10 -10.22 -7.32
CA GLU A 412 -28.48 -9.10 -6.45
C GLU A 412 -27.29 -8.65 -5.60
N GLU A 413 -27.27 -7.35 -5.28
CA GLU A 413 -26.46 -6.87 -4.16
C GLU A 413 -26.92 -7.62 -2.90
N THR A 414 -25.98 -8.16 -2.13
CA THR A 414 -26.31 -8.85 -0.85
C THR A 414 -25.37 -8.46 0.29
N THR A 415 -24.34 -7.68 -0.02
CA THR A 415 -23.20 -7.41 0.85
C THR A 415 -23.17 -5.96 1.30
N SER A 416 -23.05 -5.72 2.60
CA SER A 416 -22.82 -4.36 3.11
C SER A 416 -21.33 -4.03 2.99
N ILE A 417 -20.99 -2.90 2.36
CA ILE A 417 -19.61 -2.49 2.14
C ILE A 417 -19.27 -1.33 3.09
N VAL A 418 -18.13 -1.41 3.76
CA VAL A 418 -17.60 -0.37 4.64
C VAL A 418 -16.20 0.00 4.18
N LEU A 419 -16.00 1.26 3.81
CA LEU A 419 -14.73 1.81 3.37
C LEU A 419 -14.22 2.77 4.44
N ALA A 420 -13.09 2.46 5.04
CA ALA A 420 -12.47 3.26 6.08
C ALA A 420 -11.12 3.79 5.62
N GLY A 421 -10.84 5.03 5.99
CA GLY A 421 -9.57 5.67 5.65
C GLY A 421 -9.65 7.18 5.80
N ASP A 422 -8.72 7.85 5.15
CA ASP A 422 -8.65 9.30 5.13
C ASP A 422 -8.37 9.79 3.70
N PRO A 423 -9.36 10.37 3.00
CA PRO A 423 -9.19 10.88 1.63
C PRO A 423 -8.23 12.08 1.54
N LYS A 424 -7.86 12.70 2.69
CA LYS A 424 -6.89 13.81 2.76
C LYS A 424 -5.45 13.34 3.02
N GLN A 425 -5.22 12.03 3.23
CA GLN A 425 -3.87 11.43 3.31
C GLN A 425 -3.41 10.93 1.94
N LEU A 426 -2.21 10.32 1.87
CA LEU A 426 -1.65 9.78 0.63
C LEU A 426 -2.59 8.78 -0.04
N GLY A 427 -2.78 9.02 -1.34
CA GLY A 427 -3.52 8.16 -2.24
C GLY A 427 -2.72 6.92 -2.67
N PRO A 428 -3.21 6.19 -3.68
CA PRO A 428 -2.52 5.07 -4.28
C PRO A 428 -1.18 5.49 -4.90
N VAL A 429 -0.18 4.62 -4.81
CA VAL A 429 1.11 4.84 -5.48
C VAL A 429 0.99 4.44 -6.93
N ILE A 430 1.11 5.41 -7.83
CA ILE A 430 1.12 5.21 -9.28
C ILE A 430 2.58 5.16 -9.75
N GLN A 431 2.88 4.23 -10.66
CA GLN A 431 4.23 4.07 -11.18
C GLN A 431 4.48 4.88 -12.45
N CYS A 432 3.44 5.09 -13.25
CA CYS A 432 3.54 5.83 -14.50
C CYS A 432 3.20 7.32 -14.28
N ASP A 433 4.21 8.19 -14.36
CA ASP A 433 4.06 9.65 -14.18
C ASP A 433 3.01 10.27 -15.11
N PHE A 434 2.78 9.69 -16.29
CA PHE A 434 1.74 10.16 -17.21
C PHE A 434 0.32 10.09 -16.60
N LEU A 435 0.10 9.11 -15.71
CA LEU A 435 -1.19 8.85 -15.07
C LEU A 435 -1.44 9.70 -13.81
N ASP A 436 -0.42 10.43 -13.30
CA ASP A 436 -0.52 11.21 -12.06
C ASP A 436 -1.65 12.26 -12.06
N LYS A 437 -2.01 12.76 -13.25
CA LYS A 437 -3.08 13.77 -13.44
C LYS A 437 -4.42 13.17 -13.87
N THR A 438 -4.54 11.84 -13.86
CA THR A 438 -5.78 11.14 -14.21
C THR A 438 -6.47 10.61 -12.94
N ASN A 439 -7.69 10.08 -13.07
CA ASN A 439 -8.37 9.42 -11.95
C ASN A 439 -7.70 8.11 -11.51
N HIS A 440 -6.64 7.65 -12.19
CA HIS A 440 -5.91 6.44 -11.79
C HIS A 440 -5.27 6.56 -10.39
N GLY A 441 -4.81 7.76 -10.05
CA GLY A 441 -4.27 8.12 -8.73
C GLY A 441 -5.33 8.49 -7.69
N MET A 442 -6.62 8.37 -8.00
CA MET A 442 -7.74 8.62 -7.09
C MET A 442 -8.22 7.31 -6.47
N SER A 443 -8.39 7.29 -5.14
CA SER A 443 -8.95 6.11 -4.47
C SER A 443 -10.48 6.08 -4.56
N LEU A 444 -11.07 4.89 -4.43
CA LEU A 444 -12.53 4.75 -4.35
C LEU A 444 -13.12 5.58 -3.19
N LEU A 445 -12.45 5.57 -2.03
CA LEU A 445 -12.88 6.35 -0.86
C LEU A 445 -12.91 7.84 -1.15
N GLU A 446 -11.86 8.36 -1.79
CA GLU A 446 -11.77 9.78 -2.15
C GLU A 446 -12.86 10.18 -3.14
N ARG A 447 -13.03 9.40 -4.23
CA ARG A 447 -14.06 9.68 -5.22
C ARG A 447 -15.47 9.66 -4.62
N LEU A 448 -15.77 8.68 -3.78
CA LEU A 448 -17.07 8.60 -3.12
C LEU A 448 -17.27 9.71 -2.10
N THR A 449 -16.24 10.12 -1.36
CA THR A 449 -16.35 11.27 -0.43
C THR A 449 -16.74 12.56 -1.15
N ASP A 450 -16.29 12.72 -2.40
CA ASP A 450 -16.63 13.87 -3.24
C ASP A 450 -17.92 13.65 -4.07
N HIS A 451 -18.58 12.50 -3.97
CA HIS A 451 -19.85 12.22 -4.64
C HIS A 451 -21.02 12.87 -3.90
N GLU A 452 -22.06 13.31 -4.63
CA GLU A 452 -23.19 14.11 -4.11
C GLU A 452 -23.81 13.53 -2.83
N LEU A 453 -24.07 12.22 -2.81
CA LEU A 453 -24.63 11.50 -1.66
C LEU A 453 -23.81 11.65 -0.35
N TYR A 454 -22.50 11.82 -0.43
CA TYR A 454 -21.60 11.85 0.74
C TYR A 454 -21.07 13.25 1.05
N ARG A 455 -21.37 14.25 0.21
CA ARG A 455 -20.99 15.63 0.51
C ARG A 455 -21.72 16.11 1.74
N ARG A 456 -21.11 17.09 2.40
CA ARG A 456 -21.78 17.80 3.48
C ARG A 456 -22.94 18.59 2.92
N ASP A 457 -24.04 18.60 3.66
CA ASP A 457 -25.16 19.48 3.39
C ASP A 457 -24.69 20.94 3.47
N GLU A 458 -25.01 21.73 2.45
CA GLU A 458 -24.50 23.11 2.30
C GLU A 458 -25.03 24.05 3.39
N LEU A 459 -26.23 23.77 3.92
CA LEU A 459 -26.90 24.61 4.92
C LEU A 459 -26.39 24.31 6.34
N THR A 460 -26.22 23.04 6.67
CA THR A 460 -25.85 22.56 8.00
C THR A 460 -24.36 22.29 8.17
N GLY A 461 -23.61 22.21 7.06
CA GLY A 461 -22.19 21.84 7.04
C GLY A 461 -21.92 20.44 7.58
N SER A 462 -22.95 19.59 7.70
CA SER A 462 -22.88 18.28 8.34
C SER A 462 -22.95 17.15 7.32
N TYR A 463 -22.31 16.04 7.64
CA TYR A 463 -22.41 14.81 6.87
C TYR A 463 -23.71 14.08 7.22
N ASP A 464 -24.29 13.36 6.25
CA ASP A 464 -25.38 12.43 6.53
C ASP A 464 -24.83 11.17 7.22
N PRO A 465 -25.12 10.94 8.51
CA PRO A 465 -24.55 9.83 9.28
C PRO A 465 -25.03 8.46 8.81
N ARG A 466 -26.05 8.40 7.95
CA ARG A 466 -26.51 7.15 7.32
C ARG A 466 -25.48 6.59 6.33
N VAL A 467 -24.63 7.44 5.76
CA VAL A 467 -23.70 7.09 4.67
C VAL A 467 -22.24 7.40 4.97
N ILE A 468 -21.96 8.43 5.76
CA ILE A 468 -20.60 8.81 6.11
C ILE A 468 -20.52 9.40 7.52
N THR A 469 -19.47 9.03 8.26
CA THR A 469 -19.14 9.67 9.53
C THR A 469 -17.68 10.09 9.56
N LEU A 470 -17.46 11.36 9.92
CA LEU A 470 -16.15 11.94 10.20
C LEU A 470 -15.80 11.75 11.68
N LEU A 471 -14.74 10.98 11.97
CA LEU A 471 -14.21 10.87 13.32
C LEU A 471 -13.38 12.10 13.69
N ARG A 472 -13.79 12.85 14.71
CA ARG A 472 -13.19 14.16 15.04
C ARG A 472 -12.18 14.13 16.19
N ASP A 473 -12.33 13.21 17.14
CA ASP A 473 -11.48 13.15 18.33
C ASP A 473 -10.11 12.52 18.01
N ASN A 474 -9.03 13.30 18.10
CA ASN A 474 -7.66 12.84 17.93
C ASN A 474 -7.05 12.42 19.28
N PHE A 475 -6.68 11.15 19.39
CA PHE A 475 -6.11 10.54 20.60
C PHE A 475 -4.57 10.38 20.54
N ARG A 476 -3.93 10.91 19.49
CA ARG A 476 -2.50 10.68 19.20
C ARG A 476 -1.61 11.84 19.60
N SER A 477 -1.95 13.04 19.16
CA SER A 477 -0.98 14.13 19.00
C SER A 477 -1.22 15.27 19.97
N HIS A 478 -0.12 15.88 20.41
CA HIS A 478 -0.15 17.13 21.16
C HIS A 478 -0.93 18.22 20.40
N GLN A 479 -1.68 19.06 21.11
CA GLN A 479 -2.52 20.12 20.51
C GLN A 479 -1.73 21.02 19.54
N ALA A 480 -0.52 21.43 19.91
CA ALA A 480 0.35 22.25 19.06
C ALA A 480 0.68 21.59 17.70
N LEU A 481 0.84 20.27 17.69
CA LEU A 481 1.18 19.49 16.50
C LEU A 481 -0.06 19.28 15.61
N LEU A 482 -1.23 19.10 16.23
CA LEU A 482 -2.49 18.93 15.50
C LEU A 482 -3.01 20.23 14.89
N LYS A 483 -2.65 21.39 15.47
CA LYS A 483 -3.24 22.69 15.11
C LYS A 483 -3.11 23.05 13.62
N PHE A 484 -1.92 22.94 13.04
CA PHE A 484 -1.72 23.19 11.61
C PHE A 484 -2.48 22.21 10.71
N PRO A 485 -2.27 20.87 10.80
CA PRO A 485 -2.96 19.95 9.91
C PRO A 485 -4.48 20.01 10.06
N ASN A 486 -4.99 20.25 11.27
CA ASN A 486 -6.43 20.44 11.50
C ASN A 486 -6.99 21.61 10.67
N GLN A 487 -6.31 22.77 10.70
CA GLN A 487 -6.74 23.94 9.92
C GLN A 487 -6.54 23.74 8.42
N ALA A 488 -5.39 23.22 8.01
CA ALA A 488 -5.00 23.13 6.60
C ALA A 488 -5.76 22.03 5.83
N PHE A 489 -6.13 20.93 6.48
CA PHE A 489 -6.65 19.73 5.77
C PHE A 489 -8.04 19.29 6.23
N TYR A 490 -8.48 19.71 7.42
CA TYR A 490 -9.71 19.23 8.06
C TYR A 490 -10.62 20.37 8.55
N GLU A 491 -10.40 21.59 8.06
CA GLU A 491 -11.24 22.78 8.33
C GLU A 491 -11.47 23.07 9.82
N GLY A 492 -10.50 22.70 10.66
CA GLY A 492 -10.58 22.92 12.11
C GLY A 492 -11.50 21.97 12.87
N GLN A 493 -12.06 20.93 12.22
CA GLN A 493 -13.04 20.03 12.84
C GLN A 493 -12.48 19.04 13.86
N LEU A 494 -11.16 18.83 13.91
CA LEU A 494 -10.55 17.87 14.83
C LEU A 494 -10.45 18.40 16.25
N ARG A 495 -10.72 17.53 17.23
CA ARG A 495 -10.71 17.82 18.67
C ARG A 495 -9.59 17.04 19.35
N VAL A 496 -8.80 17.69 20.20
CA VAL A 496 -7.69 17.04 20.90
C VAL A 496 -8.24 16.24 22.09
N LYS A 497 -7.96 14.93 22.11
CA LYS A 497 -8.31 13.99 23.19
C LYS A 497 -7.13 13.10 23.60
N ALA A 498 -5.94 13.36 23.09
CA ALA A 498 -4.73 12.64 23.46
C ALA A 498 -4.42 12.84 24.96
N ALA A 499 -3.98 11.77 25.63
CA ALA A 499 -3.65 11.82 27.04
C ALA A 499 -2.41 12.73 27.29
N PRO A 500 -2.45 13.66 28.26
CA PRO A 500 -1.34 14.57 28.54
C PRO A 500 0.00 13.86 28.79
N GLU A 501 0.00 12.67 29.40
CA GLU A 501 1.18 11.88 29.71
C GLU A 501 1.87 11.36 28.44
N LEU A 502 1.10 11.17 27.37
CA LEU A 502 1.59 10.76 26.05
C LEU A 502 2.22 11.94 25.30
N THR A 503 1.66 13.14 25.45
CA THR A 503 1.95 14.27 24.55
C THR A 503 2.77 15.39 25.15
N ASN A 504 2.67 15.64 26.46
CA ASN A 504 3.19 16.86 27.08
C ASN A 504 4.62 16.73 27.60
N TRP A 505 5.16 15.52 27.71
CA TRP A 505 6.49 15.29 28.31
C TRP A 505 7.64 15.98 27.56
N ALA A 506 7.45 16.37 26.30
CA ALA A 506 8.43 17.11 25.51
C ALA A 506 8.38 18.64 25.70
N ILE A 507 7.29 19.18 26.27
CA ILE A 507 7.20 20.61 26.63
C ILE A 507 8.29 20.91 27.67
N GLY A 508 8.98 22.04 27.51
CA GLY A 508 10.07 22.43 28.38
C GLY A 508 11.45 21.92 27.93
N TRP A 509 11.52 21.12 26.86
CA TRP A 509 12.80 20.61 26.37
C TRP A 509 13.73 21.76 25.96
N ARG A 510 14.95 21.76 26.50
CA ARG A 510 15.97 22.83 26.32
C ARG A 510 16.31 23.21 24.87
N ARG A 511 15.97 22.36 23.90
CA ARG A 511 16.19 22.62 22.47
C ARG A 511 15.02 23.30 21.78
N LEU A 512 13.86 23.38 22.43
CA LEU A 512 12.71 24.08 21.88
C LEU A 512 12.98 25.59 21.91
N PRO A 513 12.87 26.30 20.77
CA PRO A 513 12.97 27.76 20.76
C PRO A 513 11.81 28.42 21.52
N ASN A 514 10.65 27.76 21.53
CA ASN A 514 9.52 28.09 22.39
C ASN A 514 9.23 26.87 23.29
N TYR A 515 9.55 27.00 24.57
CA TYR A 515 9.45 25.91 25.55
C TYR A 515 8.04 25.30 25.64
N SER A 516 6.96 26.03 25.34
CA SER A 516 5.59 25.53 25.39
C SER A 516 5.08 24.94 24.07
N PHE A 517 5.92 24.87 23.04
CA PHE A 517 5.51 24.49 21.69
C PHE A 517 6.42 23.40 21.13
N PRO A 518 6.04 22.11 21.19
CA PRO A 518 6.91 20.98 20.89
C PRO A 518 7.09 20.72 19.38
N LEU A 519 7.34 21.78 18.62
CA LEU A 519 7.65 21.75 17.20
C LEU A 519 8.90 22.60 16.95
N ILE A 520 9.84 22.07 16.17
CA ILE A 520 11.01 22.81 15.68
C ILE A 520 11.01 22.74 14.16
N PHE A 521 11.10 23.88 13.51
CA PHE A 521 11.56 23.96 12.12
C PHE A 521 13.00 24.48 12.12
N HIS A 522 13.95 23.62 11.76
CA HIS A 522 15.37 23.95 11.68
C HIS A 522 15.73 24.24 10.22
N SER A 523 15.92 25.53 9.92
CA SER A 523 16.38 25.99 8.62
C SER A 523 17.83 25.58 8.39
N VAL A 524 18.08 24.75 7.38
CA VAL A 524 19.43 24.33 6.97
C VAL A 524 19.57 24.52 5.47
N ALA A 525 20.44 25.45 5.08
CA ALA A 525 20.98 25.51 3.73
C ALA A 525 22.05 24.43 3.55
N GLY A 526 21.94 23.62 2.50
CA GLY A 526 22.87 22.53 2.23
C GLY A 526 23.10 22.31 0.74
N GLU A 527 24.16 21.60 0.41
CA GLU A 527 24.41 21.18 -0.97
C GLU A 527 23.67 19.87 -1.24
N VAL A 528 22.88 19.86 -2.31
CA VAL A 528 22.12 18.67 -2.73
C VAL A 528 22.98 17.86 -3.69
N THR A 529 23.39 16.68 -3.25
CA THR A 529 24.09 15.71 -4.10
C THR A 529 23.08 14.78 -4.79
N ARG A 530 23.37 14.42 -6.04
CA ARG A 530 22.62 13.42 -6.81
C ARG A 530 23.50 12.20 -7.08
N GLU A 531 22.91 11.02 -6.99
CA GLU A 531 23.57 9.77 -7.36
C GLU A 531 23.60 9.64 -8.89
N LYS A 532 24.74 9.18 -9.46
CA LYS A 532 24.86 8.99 -10.91
C LYS A 532 23.86 7.91 -11.36
N GLY A 533 23.05 8.22 -12.37
CA GLY A 533 22.01 7.30 -12.87
C GLY A 533 20.70 7.28 -12.07
N SER A 534 20.57 8.08 -11.00
CA SER A 534 19.33 8.17 -10.21
C SER A 534 18.83 9.61 -10.09
N ALA A 535 17.51 9.80 -10.15
CA ALA A 535 16.87 11.08 -9.85
C ALA A 535 16.80 11.39 -8.34
N SER A 536 17.23 10.45 -7.48
CA SER A 536 17.19 10.57 -6.03
C SER A 536 18.28 11.51 -5.49
N MET A 537 18.00 12.16 -4.36
CA MET A 537 18.81 13.25 -3.82
C MET A 537 19.16 13.00 -2.36
N ALA A 538 20.31 13.53 -1.93
CA ALA A 538 20.71 13.59 -0.53
C ALA A 538 21.24 14.98 -0.18
N ASN A 539 21.03 15.37 1.08
CA ASN A 539 21.53 16.61 1.66
C ASN A 539 22.28 16.28 2.94
N VAL A 540 23.62 16.39 2.85
CA VAL A 540 24.54 15.98 3.91
C VAL A 540 24.39 16.87 5.15
N GLN A 541 24.17 18.16 4.96
CA GLN A 541 24.01 19.13 6.05
C GLN A 541 22.72 18.86 6.84
N GLU A 542 21.61 18.59 6.15
CA GLU A 542 20.37 18.14 6.79
C GLU A 542 20.59 16.82 7.56
N ALA A 543 21.23 15.84 6.94
CA ALA A 543 21.46 14.53 7.56
C ALA A 543 22.31 14.63 8.83
N LYS A 544 23.38 15.43 8.80
CA LYS A 544 24.21 15.73 9.99
C LYS A 544 23.38 16.40 11.09
N ARG A 545 22.48 17.33 10.72
CA ARG A 545 21.60 18.00 11.67
C ARG A 545 20.60 17.05 12.31
N VAL A 546 19.95 16.19 11.50
CA VAL A 546 19.06 15.13 11.99
C VAL A 546 19.80 14.24 12.98
N ALA A 547 20.98 13.76 12.62
CA ALA A 547 21.79 12.90 13.49
C ALA A 547 22.20 13.62 14.78
N SER A 548 22.47 14.93 14.75
CA SER A 548 22.73 15.72 15.96
C SER A 548 21.54 15.77 16.92
N TYR A 549 20.31 15.89 16.40
CA TYR A 549 19.11 15.85 17.24
C TYR A 549 18.89 14.46 17.84
N VAL A 550 19.05 13.41 17.03
CA VAL A 550 18.94 12.02 17.48
C VAL A 550 19.90 11.75 18.64
N GLU A 551 21.18 12.09 18.48
CA GLU A 551 22.18 11.86 19.53
C GLU A 551 21.88 12.67 20.79
N ASP A 552 21.45 13.93 20.67
CA ASP A 552 21.09 14.74 21.84
C ASP A 552 19.91 14.14 22.60
N ILE A 553 18.87 13.70 21.89
CA ILE A 553 17.68 13.09 22.47
C ILE A 553 18.01 11.76 23.16
N LEU A 554 18.84 10.92 22.55
CA LEU A 554 19.19 9.61 23.11
C LEU A 554 20.18 9.72 24.28
N TRP A 555 21.14 10.66 24.21
CA TRP A 555 22.15 10.83 25.25
C TRP A 555 21.63 11.59 26.47
N ASN A 556 20.98 12.73 26.24
CA ASN A 556 20.53 13.62 27.31
C ASN A 556 19.07 13.38 27.73
N GLY A 557 18.31 12.59 26.97
CA GLY A 557 16.88 12.47 27.16
C GLY A 557 16.15 13.79 26.93
N ILE A 558 14.88 13.82 27.33
CA ILE A 558 14.05 15.02 27.30
C ILE A 558 13.41 15.20 28.67
N ASN A 559 13.73 16.29 29.36
CA ASN A 559 13.17 16.62 30.68
C ASN A 559 13.30 15.47 31.70
N GLY A 560 14.45 14.81 31.73
CA GLY A 560 14.70 13.65 32.59
C GLY A 560 14.09 12.33 32.10
N LYS A 561 13.25 12.34 31.06
CA LYS A 561 12.74 11.13 30.40
C LYS A 561 13.81 10.54 29.48
N LYS A 562 14.23 9.31 29.76
CA LYS A 562 15.08 8.52 28.85
C LYS A 562 14.30 8.13 27.60
N ILE A 563 14.88 8.37 26.44
CA ILE A 563 14.26 8.07 25.14
C ILE A 563 14.98 6.86 24.52
N THR A 564 14.20 5.98 23.88
CA THR A 564 14.73 4.82 23.16
C THR A 564 14.70 5.05 21.66
N GLN A 565 15.52 4.33 20.91
CA GLN A 565 15.57 4.41 19.44
C GLN A 565 14.20 4.17 18.81
N ASN A 566 13.45 3.17 19.33
CA ASN A 566 12.11 2.82 18.85
C ASN A 566 11.07 3.95 19.01
N SER A 567 11.31 4.90 19.90
CA SER A 567 10.46 6.08 20.13
C SER A 567 10.64 7.16 19.07
N ILE A 568 11.67 7.06 18.23
CA ILE A 568 12.03 8.03 17.19
C ILE A 568 11.70 7.44 15.81
N GLY A 569 11.08 8.25 14.96
CA GLY A 569 10.93 7.97 13.54
C GLY A 569 11.50 9.09 12.68
N ILE A 570 12.13 8.72 11.56
CA ILE A 570 12.69 9.67 10.61
C ILE A 570 12.06 9.47 9.23
N ILE A 571 11.50 10.53 8.66
CA ILE A 571 10.90 10.55 7.33
C ILE A 571 11.74 11.41 6.39
N SER A 572 11.99 10.90 5.19
CA SER A 572 12.51 11.72 4.09
C SER A 572 11.92 11.27 2.75
N PRO A 573 11.55 12.19 1.83
CA PRO A 573 10.93 11.83 0.56
C PRO A 573 11.89 11.19 -0.45
N TYR A 574 13.22 11.24 -0.23
CA TYR A 574 14.21 10.74 -1.17
C TYR A 574 14.89 9.47 -0.66
N ALA A 575 14.88 8.41 -1.48
CA ALA A 575 15.48 7.13 -1.13
C ALA A 575 16.99 7.22 -0.83
N CYS A 576 17.73 8.09 -1.54
CA CYS A 576 19.15 8.31 -1.32
C CYS A 576 19.40 8.94 0.07
N GLN A 577 18.59 9.93 0.46
CA GLN A 577 18.64 10.49 1.82
C GLN A 577 18.28 9.45 2.89
N VAL A 578 17.27 8.60 2.66
CA VAL A 578 16.91 7.52 3.59
C VAL A 578 18.08 6.56 3.78
N ARG A 579 18.74 6.13 2.70
CA ARG A 579 19.94 5.27 2.76
C ARG A 579 21.07 5.97 3.52
N TYR A 580 21.38 7.21 3.15
CA TYR A 580 22.43 8.00 3.78
C TYR A 580 22.21 8.16 5.29
N LEU A 581 20.98 8.47 5.72
CA LEU A 581 20.62 8.57 7.13
C LEU A 581 20.73 7.23 7.86
N LYS A 582 20.33 6.12 7.24
CA LYS A 582 20.49 4.78 7.80
C LYS A 582 21.96 4.46 8.04
N ASP A 583 22.80 4.66 7.04
CA ASP A 583 24.24 4.37 7.14
C ASP A 583 24.92 5.27 8.18
N LEU A 584 24.58 6.57 8.19
CA LEU A 584 25.10 7.52 9.16
C LEU A 584 24.72 7.15 10.60
N LEU A 585 23.46 6.81 10.85
CA LEU A 585 22.98 6.46 12.19
C LEU A 585 23.46 5.08 12.63
N LYS A 586 23.51 4.11 11.72
CA LYS A 586 24.13 2.79 11.94
C LYS A 586 25.58 2.90 12.35
N SER A 587 26.38 3.76 11.70
CA SER A 587 27.79 3.98 12.07
C SER A 587 27.96 4.52 13.50
N ARG A 588 26.88 5.01 14.12
CA ARG A 588 26.82 5.51 15.50
C ARG A 588 26.10 4.55 16.46
N GLY A 589 25.85 3.31 16.02
CA GLY A 589 25.16 2.28 16.81
C GLY A 589 23.66 2.53 17.00
N ARG A 590 23.02 3.20 16.02
CA ARG A 590 21.59 3.58 16.05
C ARG A 590 20.77 2.82 15.00
N ASP A 591 20.89 1.50 14.99
CA ASP A 591 20.27 0.61 13.99
C ASP A 591 18.74 0.43 14.16
N ASP A 592 18.21 0.66 15.36
CA ASP A 592 16.81 0.41 15.69
C ASP A 592 15.88 1.61 15.38
N ILE A 593 16.46 2.73 14.95
CA ILE A 593 15.67 3.89 14.53
C ILE A 593 15.03 3.59 13.18
N GLU A 594 13.72 3.74 13.13
CA GLU A 594 12.97 3.54 11.91
C GLU A 594 13.17 4.73 10.96
N ILE A 595 13.63 4.46 9.73
CA ILE A 595 13.86 5.49 8.70
C ILE A 595 13.23 5.03 7.38
N GLY A 596 12.41 5.89 6.79
CA GLY A 596 11.66 5.54 5.58
C GLY A 596 11.09 6.74 4.84
N SER A 597 10.44 6.44 3.71
CA SER A 597 9.69 7.46 2.96
C SER A 597 8.38 7.81 3.64
N THR A 598 7.69 8.84 3.14
CA THR A 598 6.39 9.24 3.70
C THR A 598 5.35 8.13 3.51
N GLU A 599 5.39 7.47 2.36
CA GLU A 599 4.54 6.34 1.98
C GLU A 599 4.72 5.17 2.95
N GLN A 600 5.97 4.84 3.32
CA GLN A 600 6.27 3.75 4.25
C GLN A 600 5.78 4.02 5.69
N TYR A 601 5.65 5.31 6.04
CA TYR A 601 5.18 5.78 7.34
C TYR A 601 3.67 5.98 7.43
N GLN A 602 2.93 5.74 6.34
CA GLN A 602 1.47 5.74 6.39
C GLN A 602 0.97 4.65 7.35
N GLY A 603 0.03 5.00 8.23
CA GLY A 603 -0.45 4.13 9.32
C GLY A 603 0.51 3.94 10.51
N ARG A 604 1.77 4.41 10.41
CA ARG A 604 2.73 4.36 11.53
C ARG A 604 2.66 5.64 12.37
N GLU A 605 3.16 5.57 13.61
CA GLU A 605 3.27 6.71 14.52
C GLU A 605 4.45 6.52 15.47
N LYS A 606 5.01 7.63 15.96
CA LYS A 606 6.09 7.62 16.94
C LYS A 606 5.93 8.75 17.95
N ALA A 607 6.54 8.57 19.11
CA ALA A 607 6.61 9.57 20.15
C ALA A 607 7.29 10.86 19.64
N ILE A 608 8.37 10.69 18.88
CA ILE A 608 9.15 11.75 18.25
C ILE A 608 9.25 11.49 16.74
N MET A 609 8.94 12.50 15.92
CA MET A 609 9.19 12.44 14.48
C MET A 609 10.18 13.50 14.03
N ILE A 610 11.11 13.09 13.18
CA ILE A 610 12.04 13.99 12.49
C ILE A 610 11.81 13.91 10.98
N ILE A 611 11.69 15.04 10.31
CA ILE A 611 11.50 15.13 8.85
C ILE A 611 12.74 15.78 8.23
N SER A 612 13.36 15.14 7.23
CA SER A 612 14.40 15.74 6.39
C SER A 612 13.85 15.97 4.98
N THR A 613 13.78 17.24 4.58
CA THR A 613 13.15 17.68 3.34
C THR A 613 14.07 17.59 2.11
N VAL A 614 15.39 17.58 2.33
CA VAL A 614 16.48 17.45 1.36
C VAL A 614 16.68 18.66 0.45
N ARG A 615 15.59 19.22 -0.10
CA ARG A 615 15.65 20.24 -1.15
C ARG A 615 16.24 21.54 -0.63
N SER A 616 17.29 22.00 -1.31
CA SER A 616 17.92 23.31 -1.12
C SER A 616 18.33 23.89 -2.48
N GLY A 617 17.90 25.11 -2.79
CA GLY A 617 18.07 25.76 -4.10
C GLY A 617 17.19 25.20 -5.24
N GLY A 618 17.48 25.61 -6.47
CA GLY A 618 16.80 25.13 -7.71
C GLY A 618 15.47 25.83 -8.03
N SER A 619 14.69 25.30 -8.98
CA SER A 619 13.43 25.92 -9.46
C SER A 619 12.15 25.45 -8.77
N GLY A 620 12.22 24.49 -7.82
CA GLY A 620 11.01 23.98 -7.15
C GLY A 620 11.28 22.97 -6.04
N VAL A 621 10.20 22.51 -5.39
CA VAL A 621 10.25 21.60 -4.22
C VAL A 621 10.13 20.11 -4.57
N GLY A 622 9.90 19.77 -5.84
CA GLY A 622 9.81 18.38 -6.32
C GLY A 622 8.69 17.58 -5.63
N PHE A 623 9.02 16.39 -5.12
CA PHE A 623 8.10 15.51 -4.39
C PHE A 623 7.39 16.17 -3.19
N LEU A 624 7.93 17.26 -2.66
CA LEU A 624 7.31 17.99 -1.55
C LEU A 624 6.09 18.83 -1.96
N ASN A 625 5.79 18.95 -3.26
CA ASN A 625 4.63 19.69 -3.78
C ASN A 625 3.28 19.03 -3.43
N ASN A 626 3.29 17.74 -3.07
CA ASN A 626 2.06 17.00 -2.77
C ASN A 626 1.56 17.32 -1.35
N VAL A 627 0.41 17.99 -1.27
CA VAL A 627 -0.24 18.42 -0.02
C VAL A 627 -0.59 17.23 0.89
N LYS A 628 -1.04 16.10 0.32
CA LYS A 628 -1.34 14.86 1.08
C LYS A 628 -0.08 14.27 1.70
N ARG A 629 1.06 14.37 1.03
CA ARG A 629 2.37 13.94 1.57
C ARG A 629 2.79 14.81 2.75
N LEU A 630 2.57 16.12 2.68
CA LEU A 630 2.78 17.02 3.82
C LEU A 630 1.88 16.61 5.00
N ASN A 631 0.57 16.41 4.76
CA ASN A 631 -0.37 15.98 5.79
C ASN A 631 0.07 14.68 6.48
N VAL A 632 0.43 13.64 5.72
CA VAL A 632 0.93 12.38 6.31
C VAL A 632 2.15 12.65 7.18
N SER A 633 3.15 13.37 6.66
CA SER A 633 4.41 13.64 7.36
C SER A 633 4.20 14.38 8.70
N VAL A 634 3.37 15.43 8.71
CA VAL A 634 3.16 16.27 9.91
C VAL A 634 2.18 15.67 10.93
N THR A 635 1.57 14.52 10.65
CA THR A 635 0.55 13.87 11.53
C THR A 635 1.02 12.55 12.14
N ARG A 636 2.32 12.24 12.08
CA ARG A 636 2.90 11.00 12.64
C ARG A 636 3.38 11.13 14.10
N ALA A 637 3.63 12.36 14.57
CA ALA A 637 4.20 12.61 15.89
C ALA A 637 3.14 12.64 17.00
N GLN A 638 3.44 12.03 18.13
CA GLN A 638 2.62 12.13 19.35
C GLN A 638 3.02 13.35 20.19
N ALA A 639 4.31 13.49 20.53
CA ALA A 639 4.76 14.48 21.52
C ALA A 639 5.70 15.55 20.96
N LEU A 640 6.61 15.20 20.04
CA LEU A 640 7.63 16.12 19.52
C LEU A 640 7.81 15.97 18.01
N MET A 641 7.88 17.10 17.31
CA MET A 641 8.20 17.14 15.89
C MET A 641 9.39 18.04 15.60
N ILE A 642 10.30 17.56 14.77
CA ILE A 642 11.46 18.31 14.28
C ILE A 642 11.47 18.23 12.76
N VAL A 643 11.41 19.36 12.08
CA VAL A 643 11.53 19.46 10.63
C VAL A 643 12.86 20.10 10.31
N VAL A 644 13.67 19.46 9.48
CA VAL A 644 14.97 19.95 9.03
C VAL A 644 14.88 20.16 7.53
N GLY A 645 15.11 21.40 7.08
CA GLY A 645 14.96 21.74 5.67
C GLY A 645 15.37 23.17 5.36
N ASP A 646 15.55 23.48 4.07
CA ASP A 646 15.85 24.84 3.62
C ASP A 646 14.55 25.66 3.52
N ALA A 647 14.35 26.60 4.45
CA ALA A 647 13.16 27.44 4.48
C ALA A 647 12.94 28.19 3.15
N ASP A 648 13.98 28.81 2.60
CA ASP A 648 13.85 29.70 1.44
C ASP A 648 13.48 28.93 0.16
N THR A 649 13.85 27.65 0.10
CA THR A 649 13.45 26.74 -0.98
C THR A 649 12.02 26.25 -0.81
N LEU A 650 11.64 25.86 0.40
CA LEU A 650 10.33 25.29 0.71
C LEU A 650 9.20 26.32 0.61
N GLU A 651 9.43 27.58 1.00
CA GLU A 651 8.45 28.67 0.95
C GLU A 651 7.96 29.04 -0.47
N ARG A 652 8.56 28.45 -1.50
CA ARG A 652 8.11 28.58 -2.88
C ARG A 652 6.85 27.76 -3.16
N ASN A 653 6.60 26.71 -2.39
CA ASN A 653 5.33 25.99 -2.38
C ASN A 653 4.40 26.61 -1.32
N GLU A 654 3.13 26.77 -1.68
CA GLU A 654 2.11 27.40 -0.84
C GLU A 654 1.91 26.69 0.51
N SER A 655 1.67 25.38 0.50
CA SER A 655 1.43 24.63 1.73
C SER A 655 2.63 24.61 2.68
N TRP A 656 3.86 24.55 2.14
CA TRP A 656 5.07 24.68 2.94
C TRP A 656 5.29 26.10 3.47
N ARG A 657 4.98 27.12 2.68
CA ARG A 657 4.98 28.53 3.13
C ARG A 657 4.04 28.73 4.29
N ASP A 658 2.83 28.17 4.23
CA ASP A 658 1.84 28.25 5.30
C ASP A 658 2.31 27.52 6.56
N PHE A 659 2.88 26.33 6.40
CA PHE A 659 3.45 25.56 7.51
C PHE A 659 4.62 26.30 8.20
N ILE A 660 5.54 26.86 7.42
CA ILE A 660 6.69 27.62 7.94
C ILE A 660 6.21 28.94 8.57
N GLY A 661 5.23 29.61 7.96
CA GLY A 661 4.56 30.78 8.53
C GLY A 661 3.92 30.48 9.88
N PHE A 662 3.22 29.34 9.99
CA PHE A 662 2.68 28.82 11.25
C PHE A 662 3.78 28.59 12.29
N CYS A 663 4.92 28.01 11.90
CA CYS A 663 6.07 27.83 12.78
C CYS A 663 6.63 29.17 13.27
N ARG A 664 6.79 30.17 12.38
CA ARG A 664 7.29 31.51 12.77
C ARG A 664 6.36 32.21 13.75
N LYS A 665 5.04 32.17 13.49
CA LYS A 665 4.02 32.76 14.37
C LYS A 665 4.11 32.21 15.80
N HIS A 666 4.49 30.95 15.97
CA HIS A 666 4.64 30.31 17.28
C HIS A 666 6.09 30.29 17.80
N ARG A 667 7.01 31.05 17.18
CA ARG A 667 8.44 31.11 17.53
C ARG A 667 9.12 29.72 17.53
N ALA A 668 8.75 28.89 16.55
CA ALA A 668 9.21 27.51 16.40
C ALA A 668 10.36 27.34 15.37
N VAL A 669 10.87 28.42 14.79
CA VAL A 669 11.92 28.39 13.75
C VAL A 669 13.30 28.67 14.33
N VAL A 670 14.30 27.88 13.96
CA VAL A 670 15.72 28.05 14.31
C VAL A 670 16.61 27.84 13.08
N GLY A 671 17.90 28.15 13.21
CA GLY A 671 18.88 28.06 12.11
C GLY A 671 19.03 29.39 11.36
N SER A 672 19.94 29.42 10.39
CA SER A 672 20.21 30.62 9.58
C SER A 672 19.43 30.57 8.26
N LYS A 673 18.88 31.72 7.83
CA LYS A 673 18.57 31.96 6.41
C LYS A 673 19.88 32.19 5.65
N LYS A 674 19.89 31.92 4.35
CA LYS A 674 21.05 32.31 3.52
C LYS A 674 21.20 33.82 3.46
#